data_AF-A0A6I7YJV5-F1
#
_entry.id   AF-A0A6I7YJV5-F1
#
_cell.length_a   1.000
_cell.length_b   1.000
_cell.length_c   1.000
_cell.angle_alpha   90.00
_cell.angle_beta   90.00
_cell.angle_gamma   90.00
#
_symmetry.space_group_name_H-M   'P 1'
#
loop_
_entity.id
_entity.type
_entity.pdbx_description
1 polymer ?
#
loop_
_entity_poly.entity_id
_entity_poly.type
_entity_poly.pdbx_seq_one_letter_code
_entity_poly.pdbx_strand_id
1 'polypeptide(L)'
;MMRLHSIEIHNVRGVEHLRVDELPETGVVVIHGENEAGKSTIVEAIDTVLTEKHSGASKKIKALKPVHRDASPEVRLEATVGPYRFRIHKRWLKKKISELHVLEPRPAQFTGGAADDELDRILSEHLDRQLLDALFLRQDDLGSGVAAVGIPSVTSALESASGMDTAVAEDSELITRVQKEYEKYFTARTGAPAKEYKDAQTRVSEAESVQQDAEQALRQLDDVVIKHEAAQQAKAEAEQALPAAETELAQRETEVAEARAALEKIEAQKAELSRAEAELETAREAVERRRAMAQDVASAAEAVEALAAKVEELKLSTAQEEEVREQLAGKLAEAQKSYEAARKQLQLARRYHEKKQWEALRQRLAGLKELDAELKRRRSQLAEAPEVGDLRALEQATTEVTVQERVHAAATAKLVFSGEGAFVVDGEERTVPSADASDDTVQLRDGMAFEFGALRATYQAGAGEASEDTLQHVRARLAELLDAAGCESVEEARAKNDEYQRLRSSVEQAQRELKAALGADDLGELEARYAAQADSFEGVAELEEQGEQERVSLGDAEVAEEAARVAVTGVEKELAPYRESSTAAALAGAQARHEAAAEHHDSADAALQKAREVATDAVLDSAVAAAEEKLTRQRGVLAELSAVDVDTVFALYEGAKEQVRSLHNTVHDADGDMREYSGRIEMHSGVAERLESANAELEIAREVLAAVEKRANAARYLREHLLTHRDAARQRYAQPFVTKLNGLARKVFGGDVDFELSEELVVTARSRDGQTVDLGSLSGGAKEQMAILTRFAIAGLVQDDGVPVIVDDALGSTDSTRLNLMATLFAQVAKHSQVLVLTCMPQRYARVPSRVELDIEALKG
;
A
#
# COMPACT_ATOMS: atom_id res chain seq x y z
N MET A 1 -117.95 51.74 -24.75
CA MET A 1 -118.00 52.00 -23.29
C MET A 1 -119.27 51.41 -22.65
N MET A 2 -119.17 50.81 -21.47
CA MET A 2 -120.31 50.29 -20.67
C MET A 2 -120.40 50.99 -19.30
N ARG A 3 -121.62 51.30 -18.83
CA ARG A 3 -121.91 51.89 -17.51
C ARG A 3 -123.18 51.26 -16.91
N LEU A 4 -123.16 50.96 -15.62
CA LEU A 4 -124.30 50.45 -14.87
C LEU A 4 -125.02 51.60 -14.16
N HIS A 5 -126.35 51.70 -14.26
CA HIS A 5 -127.13 52.79 -13.65
C HIS A 5 -127.95 52.32 -12.45
N SER A 6 -128.58 51.15 -12.53
CA SER A 6 -129.32 50.55 -11.42
C SER A 6 -129.47 49.05 -11.58
N ILE A 7 -129.63 48.35 -10.47
CA ILE A 7 -129.97 46.92 -10.44
C ILE A 7 -131.01 46.63 -9.37
N GLU A 8 -132.02 45.87 -9.73
CA GLU A 8 -133.01 45.33 -8.82
C GLU A 8 -133.04 43.81 -8.96
N ILE A 9 -132.92 43.08 -7.86
CA ILE A 9 -132.96 41.61 -7.84
C ILE A 9 -134.09 41.14 -6.93
N HIS A 10 -134.82 40.13 -7.39
CA HIS A 10 -135.93 39.48 -6.69
C HIS A 10 -135.69 37.98 -6.70
N ASN A 11 -135.77 37.34 -5.53
CA ASN A 11 -135.64 35.89 -5.37
C ASN A 11 -134.34 35.33 -5.97
N VAL A 12 -133.20 35.99 -5.74
CA VAL A 12 -131.90 35.56 -6.28
C VAL A 12 -131.05 35.02 -5.14
N ARG A 13 -130.75 33.71 -5.17
CA ARG A 13 -130.06 32.98 -4.10
C ARG A 13 -130.71 33.19 -2.73
N GLY A 14 -129.97 33.75 -1.78
CA GLY A 14 -130.45 34.11 -0.44
C GLY A 14 -131.14 35.48 -0.35
N VAL A 15 -131.18 36.25 -1.44
CA VAL A 15 -131.75 37.61 -1.45
C VAL A 15 -133.21 37.57 -1.92
N GLU A 16 -134.12 37.97 -1.04
CA GLU A 16 -135.55 38.05 -1.33
C GLU A 16 -135.87 39.19 -2.29
N HIS A 17 -135.49 40.40 -1.92
CA HIS A 17 -135.55 41.60 -2.75
C HIS A 17 -134.39 42.50 -2.37
N LEU A 18 -133.73 43.07 -3.37
CA LEU A 18 -132.69 44.09 -3.19
C LEU A 18 -132.69 45.04 -4.38
N ARG A 19 -132.53 46.33 -4.10
CA ARG A 19 -132.47 47.36 -5.14
C ARG A 19 -131.34 48.34 -4.89
N VAL A 20 -130.54 48.56 -5.93
CA VAL A 20 -129.50 49.59 -6.01
C VAL A 20 -129.87 50.56 -7.13
N ASP A 21 -130.17 51.79 -6.75
CA ASP A 21 -130.47 52.88 -7.69
C ASP A 21 -129.32 53.89 -7.76
N GLU A 22 -129.31 54.71 -8.81
CA GLU A 22 -128.46 55.90 -8.95
C GLU A 22 -126.95 55.60 -8.86
N LEU A 23 -126.48 54.52 -9.49
CA LEU A 23 -125.05 54.26 -9.63
C LEU A 23 -124.37 55.38 -10.44
N PRO A 24 -123.26 55.98 -9.95
CA PRO A 24 -122.58 57.07 -10.63
C PRO A 24 -121.92 56.60 -11.94
N GLU A 25 -121.89 57.47 -12.95
CA GLU A 25 -121.31 57.17 -14.27
C GLU A 25 -119.80 56.85 -14.21
N THR A 26 -119.10 57.48 -13.26
CA THR A 26 -117.68 57.26 -12.93
C THR A 26 -117.51 57.44 -11.44
N GLY A 27 -116.57 56.74 -10.82
CA GLY A 27 -116.39 56.79 -9.37
C GLY A 27 -116.14 55.41 -8.78
N VAL A 28 -115.93 55.37 -7.47
CA VAL A 28 -115.86 54.12 -6.72
C VAL A 28 -117.14 53.96 -5.91
N VAL A 29 -117.86 52.88 -6.17
CA VAL A 29 -119.02 52.45 -5.38
C VAL A 29 -118.60 51.26 -4.52
N VAL A 30 -118.73 51.37 -3.21
CA VAL A 30 -118.42 50.30 -2.26
C VAL A 30 -119.71 49.75 -1.68
N ILE A 31 -120.10 48.55 -2.12
CA ILE A 31 -121.24 47.81 -1.58
C ILE A 31 -120.71 46.89 -0.48
N HIS A 32 -121.12 47.12 0.77
CA HIS A 32 -120.59 46.39 1.91
C HIS A 32 -121.66 45.68 2.73
N GLY A 33 -121.26 44.65 3.48
CA GLY A 33 -122.13 43.90 4.40
C GLY A 33 -121.48 42.61 4.88
N GLU A 34 -122.11 41.91 5.82
CA GLU A 34 -121.58 40.63 6.34
C GLU A 34 -121.41 39.57 5.23
N ASN A 35 -120.62 38.54 5.50
CA ASN A 35 -120.53 37.40 4.58
C ASN A 35 -121.92 36.76 4.43
N GLU A 36 -122.19 36.20 3.26
CA GLU A 36 -123.50 35.63 2.89
C GLU A 36 -124.66 36.66 2.73
N ALA A 37 -124.42 37.95 2.96
CA ALA A 37 -125.44 39.01 2.79
C ALA A 37 -125.90 39.22 1.33
N GLY A 38 -125.22 38.63 0.33
CA GLY A 38 -125.61 38.68 -1.08
C GLY A 38 -124.73 39.55 -1.99
N LYS A 39 -123.53 39.96 -1.55
CA LYS A 39 -122.60 40.81 -2.34
C LYS A 39 -122.26 40.21 -3.70
N SER A 40 -121.62 39.04 -3.74
CA SER A 40 -121.31 38.34 -4.99
C SER A 40 -122.56 37.97 -5.79
N THR A 41 -123.73 37.85 -5.14
CA THR A 41 -125.03 37.66 -5.82
C THR A 41 -125.39 38.83 -6.73
N ILE A 42 -125.07 40.07 -6.35
CA ILE A 42 -125.31 41.26 -7.20
C ILE A 42 -124.51 41.14 -8.49
N VAL A 43 -123.22 40.79 -8.40
CA VAL A 43 -122.36 40.75 -9.58
C VAL A 43 -122.71 39.58 -10.50
N GLU A 44 -123.00 38.42 -9.93
CA GLU A 44 -123.49 37.29 -10.70
C GLU A 44 -124.85 37.58 -11.36
N ALA A 45 -125.71 38.37 -10.72
CA ALA A 45 -126.97 38.81 -11.31
C ALA A 45 -126.75 39.75 -12.51
N ILE A 46 -125.79 40.68 -12.43
CA ILE A 46 -125.39 41.55 -13.56
C ILE A 46 -124.85 40.72 -14.72
N ASP A 47 -123.92 39.83 -14.45
CA ASP A 47 -123.35 38.93 -15.46
C ASP A 47 -124.47 38.09 -16.10
N THR A 48 -125.29 37.44 -15.27
CA THR A 48 -126.36 36.54 -15.75
C THR A 48 -127.44 37.29 -16.54
N VAL A 49 -127.87 38.48 -16.12
CA VAL A 49 -128.92 39.23 -16.85
C VAL A 49 -128.43 39.71 -18.21
N LEU A 50 -127.13 40.00 -18.35
CA LEU A 50 -126.52 40.44 -19.60
C LEU A 50 -126.21 39.25 -20.52
N THR A 51 -125.70 38.13 -19.99
CA THR A 51 -125.19 37.04 -20.84
C THR A 51 -126.18 35.90 -21.09
N GLU A 52 -127.14 35.67 -20.19
CA GLU A 52 -128.04 34.51 -20.28
C GLU A 52 -129.43 34.89 -20.81
N LYS A 53 -129.95 34.07 -21.72
CA LYS A 53 -131.32 34.21 -22.24
C LYS A 53 -132.37 33.86 -21.18
N HIS A 54 -133.51 34.54 -21.16
CA HIS A 54 -134.60 34.31 -20.19
C HIS A 54 -135.18 32.88 -20.27
N SER A 55 -135.14 32.27 -21.47
CA SER A 55 -135.62 30.92 -21.72
C SER A 55 -134.66 29.84 -21.19
N GLY A 56 -133.42 30.20 -20.88
CA GLY A 56 -132.35 29.31 -20.47
C GLY A 56 -132.57 28.61 -19.13
N ALA A 57 -131.75 27.58 -18.89
CA ALA A 57 -131.66 26.83 -17.63
C ALA A 57 -130.21 26.41 -17.34
N SER A 58 -129.26 27.27 -17.68
CA SER A 58 -127.82 27.04 -17.52
C SER A 58 -127.44 26.85 -16.06
N LYS A 59 -126.22 26.36 -15.81
CA LYS A 59 -125.68 26.22 -14.45
C LYS A 59 -125.67 27.57 -13.72
N LYS A 60 -125.35 28.68 -14.42
CA LYS A 60 -125.43 30.05 -13.90
C LYS A 60 -126.84 30.40 -13.44
N ILE A 61 -127.85 30.23 -14.30
CA ILE A 61 -129.27 30.49 -13.95
C ILE A 61 -129.73 29.61 -12.78
N LYS A 62 -129.39 28.31 -12.79
CA LYS A 62 -129.77 27.37 -11.72
C LYS A 62 -129.13 27.74 -10.37
N ALA A 63 -127.90 28.26 -10.39
CA ALA A 63 -127.20 28.74 -9.19
C ALA A 63 -127.84 30.00 -8.59
N LEU A 64 -128.64 30.75 -9.35
CA LEU A 64 -129.41 31.89 -8.85
C LEU A 64 -130.73 31.51 -8.17
N LYS A 65 -131.20 30.26 -8.30
CA LYS A 65 -132.49 29.85 -7.72
C LYS A 65 -132.40 29.80 -6.18
N PRO A 66 -133.36 30.39 -5.44
CA PRO A 66 -133.45 30.20 -3.99
C PRO A 66 -133.68 28.74 -3.64
N VAL A 67 -132.92 28.22 -2.68
CA VAL A 67 -133.02 26.81 -2.25
C VAL A 67 -134.18 26.61 -1.26
N HIS A 68 -134.47 27.62 -0.43
CA HIS A 68 -135.42 27.53 0.69
C HIS A 68 -136.88 27.81 0.30
N ARG A 69 -137.16 28.23 -0.94
CA ARG A 69 -138.52 28.52 -1.41
C ARG A 69 -138.66 28.31 -2.92
N ASP A 70 -139.87 27.96 -3.34
CA ASP A 70 -140.20 27.73 -4.75
C ASP A 70 -140.49 29.05 -5.49
N ALA A 71 -139.47 29.90 -5.58
CA ALA A 71 -139.49 31.17 -6.31
C ALA A 71 -138.53 31.13 -7.50
N SER A 72 -138.75 32.05 -8.45
CA SER A 72 -137.94 32.18 -9.66
C SER A 72 -137.08 33.44 -9.60
N PRO A 73 -135.77 33.35 -9.88
CA PRO A 73 -134.90 34.52 -9.85
C PRO A 73 -135.31 35.50 -10.93
N GLU A 74 -135.37 36.77 -10.54
CA GLU A 74 -135.78 37.90 -11.37
C GLU A 74 -134.79 39.05 -11.16
N VAL A 75 -134.30 39.63 -12.25
CA VAL A 75 -133.31 40.71 -12.25
C VAL A 75 -133.76 41.79 -13.22
N ARG A 76 -133.71 43.04 -12.77
CA ARG A 76 -133.84 44.24 -13.59
C ARG A 76 -132.54 45.02 -13.54
N LEU A 77 -132.03 45.41 -14.70
CA LEU A 77 -130.79 46.16 -14.84
C LEU A 77 -131.02 47.34 -15.78
N GLU A 78 -130.64 48.54 -15.35
CA GLU A 78 -130.48 49.68 -16.23
C GLU A 78 -128.98 49.87 -16.52
N ALA A 79 -128.60 49.89 -17.80
CA ALA A 79 -127.22 50.05 -18.22
C ALA A 79 -127.11 50.86 -19.51
N THR A 80 -125.95 51.49 -19.72
CA THR A 80 -125.52 52.02 -21.01
C THR A 80 -124.43 51.13 -21.59
N VAL A 81 -124.56 50.74 -22.86
CA VAL A 81 -123.54 50.04 -23.64
C VAL A 81 -123.44 50.71 -25.01
N GLY A 82 -122.28 51.30 -25.30
CA GLY A 82 -122.08 52.12 -26.49
C GLY A 82 -123.10 53.27 -26.53
N PRO A 83 -123.82 53.47 -27.65
CA PRO A 83 -124.84 54.51 -27.76
C PRO A 83 -126.19 54.13 -27.12
N TYR A 84 -126.34 52.91 -26.57
CA TYR A 84 -127.61 52.41 -26.06
C TYR A 84 -127.71 52.55 -24.55
N ARG A 85 -128.72 53.26 -24.05
CA ARG A 85 -129.16 53.19 -22.64
C ARG A 85 -130.43 52.36 -22.59
N PHE A 86 -130.49 51.31 -21.78
CA PHE A 86 -131.63 50.40 -21.73
C PHE A 86 -131.93 49.88 -20.33
N ARG A 87 -133.16 49.42 -20.11
CA ARG A 87 -133.60 48.64 -18.95
C ARG A 87 -133.95 47.23 -19.41
N ILE A 88 -133.26 46.22 -18.89
CA ILE A 88 -133.57 44.82 -19.13
C ILE A 88 -134.19 44.22 -17.87
N HIS A 89 -135.33 43.56 -18.01
CA HIS A 89 -135.99 42.81 -16.95
C HIS A 89 -136.12 41.35 -17.38
N LYS A 90 -135.44 40.45 -16.66
CA LYS A 90 -135.50 39.01 -16.91
C LYS A 90 -135.95 38.25 -15.66
N ARG A 91 -136.81 37.26 -15.87
CA ARG A 91 -137.14 36.22 -14.90
C ARG A 91 -136.95 34.86 -15.56
N TRP A 92 -136.24 33.97 -14.88
CA TRP A 92 -135.93 32.63 -15.38
C TRP A 92 -136.79 31.56 -14.71
N LEU A 93 -136.70 30.32 -15.18
CA LEU A 93 -137.41 29.15 -14.61
C LEU A 93 -138.94 29.22 -14.74
N LYS A 94 -139.70 29.59 -13.68
CA LYS A 94 -141.16 29.67 -13.73
C LYS A 94 -141.61 31.07 -14.09
N LYS A 95 -142.72 31.20 -14.83
CA LYS A 95 -143.26 32.49 -15.31
C LYS A 95 -142.16 33.34 -15.97
N LYS A 96 -141.45 32.74 -16.93
CA LYS A 96 -140.30 33.36 -17.60
C LYS A 96 -140.70 34.68 -18.25
N ILE A 97 -139.90 35.72 -18.04
CA ILE A 97 -140.11 37.06 -18.63
C ILE A 97 -138.78 37.55 -19.18
N SER A 98 -138.81 38.22 -20.33
CA SER A 98 -137.75 39.11 -20.80
C SER A 98 -138.42 40.34 -21.36
N GLU A 99 -138.09 41.51 -20.83
CA GLU A 99 -138.60 42.81 -21.27
C GLU A 99 -137.41 43.75 -21.39
N LEU A 100 -137.08 44.18 -22.61
CA LEU A 100 -136.01 45.13 -22.88
C LEU A 100 -136.64 46.46 -23.28
N HIS A 101 -136.36 47.51 -22.51
CA HIS A 101 -136.77 48.87 -22.78
C HIS A 101 -135.53 49.70 -23.13
N VAL A 102 -135.32 49.95 -24.41
CA VAL A 102 -134.28 50.86 -24.89
C VAL A 102 -134.78 52.29 -24.66
N LEU A 103 -133.98 53.11 -23.99
CA LEU A 103 -134.23 54.51 -23.67
C LEU A 103 -133.54 55.44 -24.68
N GLU A 104 -132.30 55.11 -25.03
CA GLU A 104 -131.45 55.82 -25.99
C GLU A 104 -130.81 54.80 -26.96
N PRO A 105 -130.48 55.18 -28.21
CA PRO A 105 -130.64 56.51 -28.81
C PRO A 105 -132.08 56.81 -29.24
N ARG A 106 -132.93 55.79 -29.38
CA ARG A 106 -134.36 55.92 -29.68
C ARG A 106 -135.18 54.99 -28.78
N PRO A 107 -136.25 55.48 -28.13
CA PRO A 107 -137.09 54.63 -27.29
C PRO A 107 -137.67 53.44 -28.06
N ALA A 108 -137.48 52.23 -27.54
CA ALA A 108 -138.03 50.99 -28.10
C ALA A 108 -138.31 49.97 -26.99
N GLN A 109 -139.26 49.06 -27.21
CA GLN A 109 -139.62 48.01 -26.25
C GLN A 109 -139.69 46.67 -26.96
N PHE A 110 -139.07 45.66 -26.36
CA PHE A 110 -139.03 44.29 -26.85
C PHE A 110 -139.42 43.35 -25.71
N THR A 111 -140.06 42.24 -26.05
CA THR A 111 -140.49 41.23 -25.06
C THR A 111 -140.14 39.81 -25.50
N GLY A 112 -139.94 38.90 -24.56
CA GLY A 112 -139.64 37.49 -24.82
C GLY A 112 -138.32 37.29 -25.56
N GLY A 113 -138.29 36.38 -26.55
CA GLY A 113 -137.07 36.08 -27.31
C GLY A 113 -136.47 37.29 -28.02
N ALA A 114 -137.31 38.18 -28.57
CA ALA A 114 -136.85 39.39 -29.24
C ALA A 114 -136.10 40.36 -28.30
N ALA A 115 -136.45 40.39 -27.01
CA ALA A 115 -135.73 41.18 -26.01
C ALA A 115 -134.32 40.64 -25.76
N ASP A 116 -134.17 39.30 -25.71
CA ASP A 116 -132.85 38.67 -25.53
C ASP A 116 -131.97 38.85 -26.78
N ASP A 117 -132.53 38.65 -27.97
CA ASP A 117 -131.79 38.73 -29.22
C ASP A 117 -131.32 40.17 -29.49
N GLU A 118 -132.16 41.17 -29.20
CA GLU A 118 -131.76 42.58 -29.33
C GLU A 118 -130.72 42.99 -28.28
N LEU A 119 -130.83 42.50 -27.04
CA LEU A 119 -129.80 42.71 -26.04
C LEU A 119 -128.46 42.07 -26.45
N ASP A 120 -128.48 40.83 -26.95
CA ASP A 120 -127.29 40.13 -27.41
C ASP A 120 -126.63 40.83 -28.61
N ARG A 121 -127.44 41.40 -29.51
CA ARG A 121 -126.97 42.27 -30.60
C ARG A 121 -126.27 43.52 -30.08
N ILE A 122 -126.91 44.29 -29.18
CA ILE A 122 -126.31 45.50 -28.58
C ILE A 122 -124.97 45.16 -27.91
N LEU A 123 -124.93 44.07 -27.14
CA LEU A 123 -123.72 43.65 -26.44
C LEU A 123 -122.64 43.16 -27.41
N SER A 124 -122.97 42.35 -28.42
CA SER A 124 -121.94 41.85 -29.37
C SER A 124 -121.36 42.94 -30.26
N GLU A 125 -122.13 43.97 -30.60
CA GLU A 125 -121.66 45.10 -31.43
C GLU A 125 -120.86 46.14 -30.64
N HIS A 126 -121.16 46.36 -29.35
CA HIS A 126 -120.65 47.52 -28.60
C HIS A 126 -119.94 47.19 -27.29
N LEU A 127 -119.77 45.92 -26.97
CA LEU A 127 -119.08 45.45 -25.77
C LEU A 127 -118.05 44.37 -26.12
N ASP A 128 -116.79 44.66 -25.85
CA ASP A 128 -115.75 43.63 -25.81
C ASP A 128 -115.98 42.75 -24.57
N ARG A 129 -116.53 41.56 -24.80
CA ARG A 129 -116.85 40.60 -23.72
C ARG A 129 -115.60 40.07 -23.02
N GLN A 130 -114.48 39.95 -23.75
CA GLN A 130 -113.22 39.51 -23.15
C GLN A 130 -112.63 40.61 -22.27
N LEU A 131 -112.79 41.88 -22.67
CA LEU A 131 -112.45 43.01 -21.81
C LEU A 131 -113.31 43.05 -20.54
N LEU A 132 -114.62 42.82 -20.65
CA LEU A 132 -115.51 42.77 -19.48
C LEU A 132 -115.11 41.65 -18.51
N ASP A 133 -114.82 40.45 -19.01
CA ASP A 133 -114.37 39.33 -18.17
C ASP A 133 -112.99 39.62 -17.56
N ALA A 134 -112.06 40.20 -18.32
CA ALA A 134 -110.73 40.59 -17.84
C ALA A 134 -110.78 41.64 -16.73
N LEU A 135 -111.66 42.65 -16.82
CA LEU A 135 -111.82 43.70 -15.81
C LEU A 135 -112.68 43.30 -14.61
N PHE A 136 -113.30 42.11 -14.67
CA PHE A 136 -114.01 41.54 -13.55
C PHE A 136 -113.03 40.70 -12.69
N LEU A 137 -112.73 41.19 -11.49
CA LEU A 137 -111.95 40.47 -10.50
C LEU A 137 -112.86 39.70 -9.54
N ARG A 138 -112.89 38.37 -9.68
CA ARG A 138 -113.60 37.46 -8.77
C ARG A 138 -112.68 36.97 -7.65
N GLN A 139 -113.27 36.55 -6.52
CA GLN A 139 -112.53 36.03 -5.37
C GLN A 139 -111.61 34.84 -5.72
N ASP A 140 -112.03 33.96 -6.65
CA ASP A 140 -111.24 32.80 -7.08
C ASP A 140 -110.14 33.13 -8.13
N ASP A 141 -110.13 34.35 -8.69
CA ASP A 141 -109.22 34.81 -9.77
C ASP A 141 -108.00 35.60 -9.26
N LEU A 142 -107.73 35.59 -7.95
CA LEU A 142 -106.65 36.38 -7.32
C LEU A 142 -105.23 35.81 -7.57
N GLY A 143 -105.10 34.68 -8.27
CA GLY A 143 -103.83 33.99 -8.53
C GLY A 143 -103.44 33.79 -10.00
N SER A 144 -104.35 34.02 -10.95
CA SER A 144 -104.10 33.92 -12.40
C SER A 144 -103.77 35.30 -12.96
N GLY A 145 -102.65 35.43 -13.67
CA GLY A 145 -102.35 36.62 -14.46
C GLY A 145 -103.35 36.76 -15.61
N VAL A 146 -103.67 38.00 -16.00
CA VAL A 146 -104.57 38.27 -17.14
C VAL A 146 -103.72 38.40 -18.41
N ALA A 147 -104.02 37.62 -19.44
CA ALA A 147 -103.43 37.79 -20.76
C ALA A 147 -103.98 39.06 -21.40
N ALA A 148 -103.11 40.05 -21.61
CA ALA A 148 -103.49 41.29 -22.28
C ALA A 148 -103.53 41.11 -23.82
N VAL A 149 -102.73 40.17 -24.34
CA VAL A 149 -102.78 39.77 -25.76
C VAL A 149 -104.02 38.92 -26.01
N GLY A 150 -104.73 39.19 -27.11
CA GLY A 150 -105.93 38.46 -27.52
C GLY A 150 -107.23 39.19 -27.19
N ILE A 151 -107.23 40.16 -26.27
CA ILE A 151 -108.36 41.05 -26.04
C ILE A 151 -108.41 42.07 -27.20
N PRO A 152 -109.48 42.10 -28.03
CA PRO A 152 -109.54 42.92 -29.23
C PRO A 152 -109.30 44.42 -28.97
N SER A 153 -109.95 44.98 -27.95
CA SER A 153 -109.80 46.39 -27.58
C SER A 153 -108.39 46.74 -27.10
N VAL A 154 -107.75 45.87 -26.33
CA VAL A 154 -106.37 46.06 -25.85
C VAL A 154 -105.39 45.94 -27.01
N THR A 155 -105.61 44.97 -27.90
CA THR A 155 -104.77 44.76 -29.09
C THR A 155 -104.80 45.99 -29.99
N SER A 156 -105.98 46.51 -30.30
CA SER A 156 -106.14 47.74 -31.08
C SER A 156 -105.50 48.97 -30.39
N ALA A 157 -105.60 49.06 -29.05
CA ALA A 157 -104.94 50.11 -28.29
C ALA A 157 -103.41 50.00 -28.32
N LEU A 158 -102.86 48.78 -28.30
CA LEU A 158 -101.42 48.53 -28.40
C LEU A 158 -100.88 48.80 -29.81
N GLU A 159 -101.60 48.39 -30.86
CA GLU A 159 -101.26 48.69 -32.25
C GLU A 159 -101.23 50.21 -32.50
N SER A 160 -102.27 50.90 -32.05
CA SER A 160 -102.37 52.37 -32.17
C SER A 160 -101.26 53.10 -31.40
N ALA A 161 -100.89 52.61 -30.22
CA ALA A 161 -99.85 53.24 -29.39
C ALA A 161 -98.41 52.88 -29.81
N SER A 162 -98.19 51.68 -30.35
CA SER A 162 -96.87 51.21 -30.80
C SER A 162 -96.58 51.53 -32.27
N GLY A 163 -97.61 51.85 -33.06
CA GLY A 163 -97.50 52.06 -34.51
C GLY A 163 -97.18 50.78 -35.29
N MET A 164 -97.40 49.60 -34.69
CA MET A 164 -97.11 48.29 -35.27
C MET A 164 -98.42 47.52 -35.49
N ASP A 165 -98.58 46.93 -36.67
CA ASP A 165 -99.65 45.96 -36.96
C ASP A 165 -99.28 44.59 -36.37
N THR A 166 -100.27 43.82 -35.89
CA THR A 166 -100.08 42.48 -35.28
C THR A 166 -99.64 41.37 -36.24
N ALA A 167 -98.68 41.62 -37.12
CA ALA A 167 -98.00 40.59 -37.90
C ALA A 167 -97.00 39.75 -37.07
N VAL A 168 -97.27 39.52 -35.77
CA VAL A 168 -96.39 38.79 -34.84
C VAL A 168 -96.52 37.25 -35.00
N ALA A 169 -97.47 36.77 -35.81
CA ALA A 169 -97.66 35.35 -36.09
C ALA A 169 -96.89 34.84 -37.33
N GLU A 170 -96.50 35.69 -38.29
CA GLU A 170 -95.84 35.26 -39.54
C GLU A 170 -94.32 35.05 -39.43
N ASP A 171 -93.68 35.53 -38.35
CA ASP A 171 -92.21 35.44 -38.16
C ASP A 171 -91.70 34.02 -37.78
N SER A 172 -92.59 33.09 -37.41
CA SER A 172 -92.17 31.79 -36.86
C SER A 172 -91.63 30.81 -37.92
N GLU A 173 -92.16 30.84 -39.15
CA GLU A 173 -91.76 29.88 -40.18
C GLU A 173 -90.37 30.19 -40.78
N LEU A 174 -90.09 31.45 -41.09
CA LEU A 174 -88.79 31.88 -41.61
C LEU A 174 -87.68 31.56 -40.61
N ILE A 175 -87.88 31.89 -39.33
CA ILE A 175 -86.91 31.62 -38.27
C ILE A 175 -86.70 30.12 -38.09
N THR A 176 -87.77 29.32 -38.15
CA THR A 176 -87.67 27.86 -38.09
C THR A 176 -86.86 27.29 -39.25
N ARG A 177 -87.05 27.79 -40.48
CA ARG A 177 -86.28 27.37 -41.66
C ARG A 177 -84.80 27.74 -41.52
N VAL A 178 -84.50 28.95 -41.05
CA VAL A 178 -83.12 29.41 -40.80
C VAL A 178 -82.46 28.61 -39.69
N GLN A 179 -83.19 28.26 -38.63
CA GLN A 179 -82.71 27.39 -37.56
C GLN A 179 -82.37 25.98 -38.10
N LYS A 180 -83.24 25.39 -38.93
CA LYS A 180 -82.97 24.09 -39.56
C LYS A 180 -81.75 24.12 -40.49
N GLU A 181 -81.57 25.21 -41.24
CA GLU A 181 -80.39 25.38 -42.10
C GLU A 181 -79.10 25.51 -41.26
N TYR A 182 -79.13 26.29 -40.18
CA TYR A 182 -78.02 26.38 -39.23
C TYR A 182 -77.64 25.02 -38.62
N GLU A 183 -78.64 24.20 -38.27
CA GLU A 183 -78.45 22.87 -37.68
C GLU A 183 -77.89 21.81 -38.65
N LYS A 184 -77.75 22.12 -39.94
CA LYS A 184 -76.98 21.28 -40.88
C LYS A 184 -75.47 21.41 -40.70
N TYR A 185 -75.01 22.52 -40.12
CA TYR A 185 -73.59 22.86 -40.01
C TYR A 185 -73.10 22.98 -38.57
N PHE A 186 -74.01 23.31 -37.64
CA PHE A 186 -73.66 23.54 -36.24
C PHE A 186 -74.61 22.83 -35.29
N THR A 187 -74.15 22.60 -34.07
CA THR A 187 -75.03 22.18 -32.97
C THR A 187 -75.93 23.35 -32.53
N ALA A 188 -77.22 23.07 -32.32
CA ALA A 188 -78.20 24.11 -31.94
C ALA A 188 -77.84 24.88 -30.65
N ARG A 189 -77.23 24.18 -29.68
CA ARG A 189 -76.92 24.72 -28.34
C ARG A 189 -75.53 25.33 -28.22
N THR A 190 -74.50 24.70 -28.77
CA THR A 190 -73.10 25.10 -28.53
C THR A 190 -72.46 25.84 -29.70
N GLY A 191 -73.09 25.82 -30.89
CA GLY A 191 -72.53 26.43 -32.10
C GLY A 191 -71.24 25.79 -32.59
N ALA A 192 -70.94 24.57 -32.14
CA ALA A 192 -69.78 23.82 -32.61
C ALA A 192 -70.06 23.22 -34.00
N PRO A 193 -69.04 23.10 -34.88
CA PRO A 193 -69.18 22.40 -36.16
C PRO A 193 -69.77 21.01 -35.99
N ALA A 194 -70.75 20.67 -36.83
CA ALA A 194 -71.45 19.40 -36.80
C ALA A 194 -71.87 18.98 -38.22
N LYS A 195 -72.17 17.69 -38.38
CA LYS A 195 -72.70 17.11 -39.63
C LYS A 195 -71.89 17.56 -40.84
N GLU A 196 -72.51 18.19 -41.85
CA GLU A 196 -71.87 18.58 -43.11
C GLU A 196 -70.56 19.33 -42.91
N TYR A 197 -70.49 20.25 -41.93
CA TYR A 197 -69.27 21.03 -41.69
C TYR A 197 -68.16 20.17 -41.05
N LYS A 198 -68.52 19.33 -40.07
CA LYS A 198 -67.57 18.43 -39.42
C LYS A 198 -67.10 17.32 -40.36
N ASP A 199 -67.99 16.79 -41.19
CA ASP A 199 -67.69 15.75 -42.17
C ASP A 199 -66.71 16.27 -43.23
N ALA A 200 -66.91 17.51 -43.72
CA ALA A 200 -65.97 18.14 -44.63
C ALA A 200 -64.59 18.40 -43.99
N GLN A 201 -64.55 18.83 -42.72
CA GLN A 201 -63.29 18.98 -41.97
C GLN A 201 -62.56 17.65 -41.80
N THR A 202 -63.32 16.58 -41.52
CA THR A 202 -62.77 15.22 -41.33
C THR A 202 -62.20 14.69 -42.64
N ARG A 203 -62.91 14.87 -43.77
CA ARG A 203 -62.41 14.48 -45.10
C ARG A 203 -61.11 15.18 -45.50
N VAL A 204 -60.97 16.48 -45.20
CA VAL A 204 -59.70 17.19 -45.41
C VAL A 204 -58.60 16.57 -44.57
N SER A 205 -58.83 16.34 -43.27
CA SER A 205 -57.83 15.72 -42.39
C SER A 205 -57.41 14.31 -42.84
N GLU A 206 -58.37 13.51 -43.34
CA GLU A 206 -58.09 12.16 -43.87
C GLU A 206 -57.28 12.25 -45.17
N ALA A 207 -57.66 13.14 -46.10
CA ALA A 207 -56.93 13.34 -47.35
C ALA A 207 -55.52 13.90 -47.11
N GLU A 208 -55.33 14.78 -46.13
CA GLU A 208 -54.00 15.29 -45.73
C GLU A 208 -53.11 14.17 -45.20
N SER A 209 -53.65 13.25 -44.38
CA SER A 209 -52.90 12.10 -43.88
C SER A 209 -52.45 11.19 -45.03
N VAL A 210 -53.35 10.86 -45.96
CA VAL A 210 -53.03 10.00 -47.12
C VAL A 210 -51.98 10.66 -48.01
N GLN A 211 -52.06 11.98 -48.20
CA GLN A 211 -51.09 12.75 -48.98
C GLN A 211 -49.70 12.73 -48.33
N GLN A 212 -49.62 12.92 -47.00
CA GLN A 212 -48.35 12.85 -46.26
C GLN A 212 -47.71 11.47 -46.32
N ASP A 213 -48.51 10.40 -46.18
CA ASP A 213 -48.04 9.02 -46.29
C ASP A 213 -47.47 8.74 -47.70
N ALA A 214 -48.16 9.22 -48.75
CA ALA A 214 -47.71 9.09 -50.13
C ALA A 214 -46.42 9.90 -50.41
N GLU A 215 -46.30 11.11 -49.87
CA GLU A 215 -45.06 11.90 -49.97
C GLU A 215 -43.88 11.21 -49.27
N GLN A 216 -44.11 10.65 -48.09
CA GLN A 216 -43.08 9.94 -47.34
C GLN A 216 -42.61 8.70 -48.11
N ALA A 217 -43.53 7.95 -48.69
CA ALA A 217 -43.19 6.82 -49.55
C ALA A 217 -42.37 7.26 -50.78
N LEU A 218 -42.64 8.44 -51.35
CA LEU A 218 -41.88 8.95 -52.51
C LEU A 218 -40.45 9.32 -52.11
N ARG A 219 -40.29 10.01 -50.97
CA ARG A 219 -38.95 10.32 -50.42
C ARG A 219 -38.12 9.06 -50.13
N GLN A 220 -38.77 8.00 -49.66
CA GLN A 220 -38.12 6.71 -49.44
C GLN A 220 -37.68 6.06 -50.75
N LEU A 221 -38.49 6.15 -51.81
CA LEU A 221 -38.10 5.69 -53.14
C LEU A 221 -36.88 6.46 -53.65
N ASP A 222 -36.88 7.80 -53.56
CA ASP A 222 -35.76 8.64 -54.01
C ASP A 222 -34.44 8.26 -53.30
N ASP A 223 -34.45 8.07 -51.98
CA ASP A 223 -33.27 7.63 -51.22
C ASP A 223 -32.76 6.25 -51.66
N VAL A 224 -33.67 5.30 -51.93
CA VAL A 224 -33.30 3.98 -52.43
C VAL A 224 -32.72 4.05 -53.86
N VAL A 225 -33.25 4.93 -54.71
CA VAL A 225 -32.72 5.15 -56.07
C VAL A 225 -31.30 5.72 -56.01
N ILE A 226 -31.05 6.73 -55.17
CA ILE A 226 -29.70 7.30 -54.98
C ILE A 226 -28.71 6.23 -54.52
N LYS A 227 -29.13 5.37 -53.57
CA LYS A 227 -28.30 4.26 -53.09
C LYS A 227 -28.04 3.20 -54.16
N HIS A 228 -29.04 2.90 -54.98
CA HIS A 228 -28.88 2.02 -56.13
C HIS A 228 -27.87 2.59 -57.14
N GLU A 229 -27.97 3.87 -57.48
CA GLU A 229 -27.01 4.55 -58.38
C GLU A 229 -25.59 4.54 -57.81
N ALA A 230 -25.43 4.79 -56.50
CA ALA A 230 -24.13 4.73 -55.84
C ALA A 230 -23.52 3.32 -55.86
N ALA A 231 -24.32 2.28 -55.60
CA ALA A 231 -23.89 0.89 -55.69
C ALA A 231 -23.48 0.52 -57.13
N GLN A 232 -24.27 0.94 -58.12
CA GLN A 232 -23.96 0.75 -59.53
C GLN A 232 -22.64 1.41 -59.93
N GLN A 233 -22.37 2.63 -59.44
CA GLN A 233 -21.12 3.32 -59.72
C GLN A 233 -19.91 2.67 -59.03
N ALA A 234 -20.05 2.28 -57.76
CA ALA A 234 -19.00 1.56 -57.03
C ALA A 234 -18.63 0.25 -57.72
N LYS A 235 -19.62 -0.49 -58.23
CA LYS A 235 -19.40 -1.68 -59.06
C LYS A 235 -18.61 -1.35 -60.32
N ALA A 236 -19.03 -0.35 -61.09
CA ALA A 236 -18.39 0.01 -62.35
C ALA A 236 -16.91 0.43 -62.15
N GLU A 237 -16.63 1.22 -61.12
CA GLU A 237 -15.27 1.65 -60.77
C GLU A 237 -14.40 0.46 -60.34
N ALA A 238 -14.94 -0.44 -59.53
CA ALA A 238 -14.23 -1.64 -59.10
C ALA A 238 -13.96 -2.61 -60.27
N GLU A 239 -14.95 -2.85 -61.14
CA GLU A 239 -14.80 -3.67 -62.35
C GLU A 239 -13.80 -3.07 -63.35
N GLN A 240 -13.73 -1.73 -63.45
CA GLN A 240 -12.76 -1.05 -64.29
C GLN A 240 -11.33 -1.19 -63.76
N ALA A 241 -11.14 -1.17 -62.43
CA ALA A 241 -9.84 -1.28 -61.79
C ALA A 241 -9.32 -2.74 -61.69
N LEU A 242 -10.22 -3.72 -61.67
CA LEU A 242 -9.92 -5.14 -61.44
C LEU A 242 -8.86 -5.71 -62.42
N PRO A 243 -8.95 -5.51 -63.75
CA PRO A 243 -7.98 -6.11 -64.68
C PRO A 243 -6.55 -5.61 -64.48
N ALA A 244 -6.40 -4.34 -64.12
CA ALA A 244 -5.08 -3.75 -63.83
C ALA A 244 -4.50 -4.34 -62.54
N ALA A 245 -5.31 -4.47 -61.49
CA ALA A 245 -4.90 -5.07 -60.22
C ALA A 245 -4.56 -6.56 -60.36
N GLU A 246 -5.32 -7.32 -61.16
CA GLU A 246 -5.03 -8.73 -61.46
C GLU A 246 -3.73 -8.89 -62.26
N THR A 247 -3.47 -7.98 -63.20
CA THR A 247 -2.22 -7.97 -63.97
C THR A 247 -1.02 -7.66 -63.06
N GLU A 248 -1.16 -6.69 -62.15
CA GLU A 248 -0.13 -6.40 -61.15
C GLU A 248 0.09 -7.59 -60.23
N LEU A 249 -0.96 -8.23 -59.72
CA LEU A 249 -0.85 -9.42 -58.87
C LEU A 249 -0.07 -10.54 -59.58
N ALA A 250 -0.37 -10.83 -60.85
CA ALA A 250 0.35 -11.84 -61.62
C ALA A 250 1.84 -11.50 -61.81
N GLN A 251 2.17 -10.21 -61.99
CA GLN A 251 3.57 -9.75 -62.03
C GLN A 251 4.25 -9.98 -60.67
N ARG A 252 3.62 -9.56 -59.57
CA ARG A 252 4.15 -9.76 -58.21
C ARG A 252 4.30 -11.24 -57.84
N GLU A 253 3.41 -12.12 -58.30
CA GLU A 253 3.55 -13.57 -58.12
C GLU A 253 4.82 -14.11 -58.77
N THR A 254 5.15 -13.61 -59.96
CA THR A 254 6.37 -13.96 -60.67
C THR A 254 7.60 -13.46 -59.88
N GLU A 255 7.59 -12.21 -59.42
CA GLU A 255 8.67 -11.63 -58.59
C GLU A 255 8.85 -12.41 -57.27
N VAL A 256 7.76 -12.84 -56.62
CA VAL A 256 7.82 -13.68 -55.42
C VAL A 256 8.43 -15.05 -55.70
N ALA A 257 8.11 -15.67 -56.83
CA ALA A 257 8.72 -16.94 -57.23
C ALA A 257 10.25 -16.79 -57.41
N GLU A 258 10.68 -15.69 -58.04
CA GLU A 258 12.10 -15.36 -58.19
C GLU A 258 12.77 -15.05 -56.84
N ALA A 259 12.11 -14.30 -55.96
CA ALA A 259 12.61 -13.98 -54.63
C ALA A 259 12.73 -15.22 -53.73
N ARG A 260 11.79 -16.18 -53.82
CA ARG A 260 11.89 -17.48 -53.15
C ARG A 260 13.07 -18.29 -53.66
N ALA A 261 13.27 -18.34 -54.97
CA ALA A 261 14.45 -18.99 -55.56
C ALA A 261 15.77 -18.31 -55.15
N ALA A 262 15.76 -16.97 -54.96
CA ALA A 262 16.89 -16.23 -54.42
C ALA A 262 17.16 -16.58 -52.94
N LEU A 263 16.12 -16.68 -52.11
CA LEU A 263 16.25 -17.11 -50.70
C LEU A 263 16.82 -18.53 -50.58
N GLU A 264 16.37 -19.47 -51.41
CA GLU A 264 16.93 -20.83 -51.43
C GLU A 264 18.43 -20.82 -51.77
N LYS A 265 18.84 -19.97 -52.73
CA LYS A 265 20.26 -19.78 -53.07
C LYS A 265 21.04 -19.13 -51.92
N ILE A 266 20.46 -18.15 -51.22
CA ILE A 266 21.07 -17.52 -50.05
C ILE A 266 21.29 -18.55 -48.94
N GLU A 267 20.29 -19.38 -48.63
CA GLU A 267 20.40 -20.42 -47.60
C GLU A 267 21.44 -21.49 -47.96
N ALA A 268 21.45 -21.96 -49.21
CA ALA A 268 22.49 -22.86 -49.70
C ALA A 268 23.89 -22.23 -49.57
N GLN A 269 24.02 -20.94 -49.89
CA GLN A 269 25.27 -20.21 -49.79
C GLN A 269 25.71 -19.99 -48.33
N LYS A 270 24.78 -19.74 -47.40
CA LYS A 270 25.08 -19.68 -45.95
C LYS A 270 25.63 -21.01 -45.44
N ALA A 271 25.08 -22.13 -45.90
CA ALA A 271 25.60 -23.46 -45.55
C ALA A 271 27.04 -23.66 -46.06
N GLU A 272 27.33 -23.23 -47.29
CA GLU A 272 28.69 -23.25 -47.84
C GLU A 272 29.65 -22.32 -47.11
N LEU A 273 29.17 -21.14 -46.66
CA LEU A 273 29.95 -20.23 -45.82
C LEU A 273 30.31 -20.89 -44.48
N SER A 274 29.33 -21.49 -43.79
CA SER A 274 29.55 -22.20 -42.52
C SER A 274 30.54 -23.35 -42.66
N ARG A 275 30.47 -24.11 -43.78
CA ARG A 275 31.48 -25.14 -44.09
C ARG A 275 32.88 -24.54 -44.26
N ALA A 276 33.02 -23.42 -44.97
CA ALA A 276 34.30 -22.75 -45.14
C ALA A 276 34.85 -22.20 -43.81
N GLU A 277 34.00 -21.74 -42.90
CA GLU A 277 34.40 -21.32 -41.54
C GLU A 277 34.93 -22.49 -40.72
N ALA A 278 34.22 -23.64 -40.72
CA ALA A 278 34.67 -24.85 -40.02
C ALA A 278 35.97 -25.42 -40.59
N GLU A 279 36.16 -25.37 -41.91
CA GLU A 279 37.40 -25.76 -42.58
C GLU A 279 38.58 -24.87 -42.13
N LEU A 280 38.37 -23.55 -42.05
CA LEU A 280 39.39 -22.61 -41.58
C LEU A 280 39.76 -22.85 -40.13
N GLU A 281 38.77 -23.07 -39.26
CA GLU A 281 39.00 -23.39 -37.84
C GLU A 281 39.84 -24.67 -37.70
N THR A 282 39.45 -25.74 -38.40
CA THR A 282 40.18 -27.02 -38.40
C THR A 282 41.63 -26.85 -38.88
N ALA A 283 41.85 -26.06 -39.94
CA ALA A 283 43.19 -25.80 -40.47
C ALA A 283 44.05 -25.00 -39.47
N ARG A 284 43.48 -23.98 -38.80
CA ARG A 284 44.16 -23.18 -37.78
C ARG A 284 44.53 -24.02 -36.56
N GLU A 285 43.61 -24.86 -36.07
CA GLU A 285 43.91 -25.77 -34.97
C GLU A 285 45.05 -26.74 -35.30
N ALA A 286 45.13 -27.21 -36.55
CA ALA A 286 46.21 -28.10 -36.98
C ALA A 286 47.57 -27.39 -36.94
N VAL A 287 47.64 -26.12 -37.35
CA VAL A 287 48.85 -25.28 -37.22
C VAL A 287 49.21 -25.04 -35.75
N GLU A 288 48.24 -24.71 -34.91
CA GLU A 288 48.51 -24.47 -33.47
C GLU A 288 48.97 -25.74 -32.74
N ARG A 289 48.35 -26.90 -33.02
CA ARG A 289 48.84 -28.20 -32.54
C ARG A 289 50.28 -28.45 -32.99
N ARG A 290 50.62 -28.11 -34.23
CA ARG A 290 51.99 -28.25 -34.76
C ARG A 290 52.98 -27.34 -34.04
N ARG A 291 52.61 -26.09 -33.77
CA ARG A 291 53.44 -25.14 -33.01
C ARG A 291 53.68 -25.62 -31.58
N ALA A 292 52.65 -26.14 -30.91
CA ALA A 292 52.78 -26.70 -29.57
C ALA A 292 53.75 -27.89 -29.53
N MET A 293 53.66 -28.81 -30.50
CA MET A 293 54.62 -29.93 -30.60
C MET A 293 56.05 -29.45 -30.85
N ALA A 294 56.25 -28.47 -31.73
CA ALA A 294 57.57 -27.89 -31.99
C ALA A 294 58.16 -27.20 -30.76
N GLN A 295 57.32 -26.51 -29.97
CA GLN A 295 57.74 -25.88 -28.72
C GLN A 295 58.09 -26.90 -27.64
N ASP A 296 57.33 -28.00 -27.52
CA ASP A 296 57.63 -29.08 -26.58
C ASP A 296 59.00 -29.70 -26.87
N VAL A 297 59.31 -30.00 -28.15
CA VAL A 297 60.63 -30.49 -28.58
C VAL A 297 61.74 -29.50 -28.21
N ALA A 298 61.55 -28.20 -28.51
CA ALA A 298 62.56 -27.19 -28.18
C ALA A 298 62.81 -27.10 -26.66
N SER A 299 61.75 -27.10 -25.85
CA SER A 299 61.86 -27.05 -24.38
C SER A 299 62.49 -28.32 -23.79
N ALA A 300 62.20 -29.49 -24.38
CA ALA A 300 62.81 -30.74 -24.00
C ALA A 300 64.31 -30.76 -24.34
N ALA A 301 64.70 -30.22 -25.50
CA ALA A 301 66.11 -30.08 -25.89
C ALA A 301 66.89 -29.17 -24.95
N GLU A 302 66.33 -28.01 -24.57
CA GLU A 302 66.93 -27.11 -23.58
C GLU A 302 67.09 -27.79 -22.21
N ALA A 303 66.10 -28.58 -21.78
CA ALA A 303 66.16 -29.33 -20.53
C ALA A 303 67.26 -30.41 -20.55
N VAL A 304 67.42 -31.12 -21.68
CA VAL A 304 68.52 -32.08 -21.88
C VAL A 304 69.86 -31.37 -21.77
N GLU A 305 70.06 -30.26 -22.48
CA GLU A 305 71.33 -29.52 -22.45
C GLU A 305 71.66 -29.00 -21.04
N ALA A 306 70.69 -28.40 -20.35
CA ALA A 306 70.87 -27.89 -19.00
C ALA A 306 71.20 -29.01 -17.99
N LEU A 307 70.52 -30.15 -18.08
CA LEU A 307 70.77 -31.29 -17.21
C LEU A 307 72.10 -31.98 -17.56
N ALA A 308 72.52 -32.00 -18.83
CA ALA A 308 73.82 -32.52 -19.25
C ALA A 308 74.95 -31.69 -18.66
N ALA A 309 74.84 -30.35 -18.74
CA ALA A 309 75.79 -29.44 -18.11
C ALA A 309 75.84 -29.65 -16.59
N LYS A 310 74.69 -29.87 -15.94
CA LYS A 310 74.63 -30.14 -14.49
C LYS A 310 75.26 -31.49 -14.12
N VAL A 311 75.09 -32.51 -14.95
CA VAL A 311 75.75 -33.81 -14.78
C VAL A 311 77.27 -33.66 -14.87
N GLU A 312 77.80 -32.93 -15.85
CA GLU A 312 79.25 -32.70 -15.97
C GLU A 312 79.82 -31.89 -14.80
N GLU A 313 79.12 -30.84 -14.35
CA GLU A 313 79.48 -30.07 -13.15
C GLU A 313 79.57 -30.97 -11.91
N LEU A 314 78.56 -31.81 -11.69
CA LEU A 314 78.50 -32.71 -10.53
C LEU A 314 79.52 -33.86 -10.64
N LYS A 315 79.84 -34.35 -11.85
CA LYS A 315 80.94 -35.31 -12.07
C LYS A 315 82.28 -34.73 -11.61
N LEU A 316 82.58 -33.49 -12.00
CA LEU A 316 83.82 -32.82 -11.63
C LEU A 316 83.88 -32.57 -10.12
N SER A 317 82.78 -32.11 -9.50
CA SER A 317 82.68 -31.92 -8.06
C SER A 317 82.83 -33.22 -7.27
N THR A 318 82.20 -34.31 -7.73
CA THR A 318 82.32 -35.64 -7.10
C THR A 318 83.76 -36.17 -7.19
N ALA A 319 84.43 -35.99 -8.34
CA ALA A 319 85.83 -36.38 -8.50
C ALA A 319 86.78 -35.57 -7.60
N GLN A 320 86.56 -34.26 -7.45
CA GLN A 320 87.32 -33.42 -6.53
C GLN A 320 87.09 -33.82 -5.06
N GLU A 321 85.84 -34.12 -4.69
CA GLU A 321 85.50 -34.58 -3.34
C GLU A 321 86.17 -35.93 -3.02
N GLU A 322 86.19 -36.85 -3.98
CA GLU A 322 86.85 -38.14 -3.86
C GLU A 322 88.38 -38.01 -3.74
N GLU A 323 89.00 -37.13 -4.53
CA GLU A 323 90.44 -36.84 -4.43
C GLU A 323 90.81 -36.24 -3.06
N VAL A 324 90.04 -35.25 -2.57
CA VAL A 324 90.25 -34.65 -1.24
C VAL A 324 90.07 -35.69 -0.14
N ARG A 325 89.05 -36.56 -0.26
CA ARG A 325 88.81 -37.65 0.68
C ARG A 325 89.97 -38.65 0.70
N GLU A 326 90.51 -39.03 -0.46
CA GLU A 326 91.66 -39.94 -0.55
C GLU A 326 92.93 -39.31 0.05
N GLN A 327 93.20 -38.03 -0.24
CA GLN A 327 94.32 -37.29 0.35
C GLN A 327 94.20 -37.19 1.87
N LEU A 328 93.02 -36.86 2.40
CA LEU A 328 92.78 -36.77 3.85
C LEU A 328 92.82 -38.14 4.52
N ALA A 329 92.34 -39.20 3.85
CA ALA A 329 92.48 -40.58 4.35
C ALA A 329 93.95 -41.00 4.42
N GLY A 330 94.76 -40.64 3.42
CA GLY A 330 96.21 -40.83 3.44
C GLY A 330 96.90 -40.09 4.59
N LYS A 331 96.59 -38.80 4.78
CA LYS A 331 97.07 -38.00 5.92
C LYS A 331 96.66 -38.58 7.27
N LEU A 332 95.44 -39.11 7.37
CA LEU A 332 94.95 -39.72 8.60
C LEU A 332 95.75 -40.98 8.94
N ALA A 333 96.00 -41.84 7.94
CA ALA A 333 96.82 -43.03 8.11
C ALA A 333 98.26 -42.68 8.54
N GLU A 334 98.84 -41.63 7.97
CA GLU A 334 100.18 -41.15 8.34
C GLU A 334 100.22 -40.54 9.75
N ALA A 335 99.22 -39.73 10.11
CA ALA A 335 99.07 -39.17 11.45
C ALA A 335 98.87 -40.27 12.50
N GLN A 336 98.07 -41.30 12.20
CA GLN A 336 97.86 -42.47 13.06
C GLN A 336 99.15 -43.27 13.25
N LYS A 337 99.90 -43.51 12.17
CA LYS A 337 101.21 -44.17 12.24
C LYS A 337 102.20 -43.38 13.10
N SER A 338 102.21 -42.06 12.96
CA SER A 338 103.04 -41.16 13.76
C SER A 338 102.64 -41.18 15.23
N TYR A 339 101.34 -41.20 15.53
CA TYR A 339 100.80 -41.33 16.89
C TYR A 339 101.17 -42.68 17.52
N GLU A 340 101.04 -43.79 16.80
CA GLU A 340 101.47 -45.10 17.29
C GLU A 340 102.97 -45.16 17.57
N ALA A 341 103.79 -44.56 16.70
CA ALA A 341 105.23 -44.48 16.89
C ALA A 341 105.59 -43.62 18.11
N ALA A 342 105.00 -42.44 18.25
CA ALA A 342 105.20 -41.55 19.39
C ALA A 342 104.74 -42.20 20.72
N ARG A 343 103.61 -42.92 20.70
CA ARG A 343 103.11 -43.68 21.85
C ARG A 343 104.05 -44.81 22.26
N LYS A 344 104.62 -45.55 21.30
CA LYS A 344 105.63 -46.58 21.59
C LYS A 344 106.89 -45.98 22.19
N GLN A 345 107.37 -44.86 21.63
CA GLN A 345 108.52 -44.12 22.16
C GLN A 345 108.28 -43.61 23.58
N LEU A 346 107.08 -43.10 23.88
CA LEU A 346 106.70 -42.72 25.25
C LEU A 346 106.71 -43.89 26.23
N GLN A 347 106.21 -45.07 25.82
CA GLN A 347 106.26 -46.28 26.66
C GLN A 347 107.70 -46.72 26.95
N LEU A 348 108.57 -46.66 25.94
CA LEU A 348 110.01 -46.95 26.08
C LEU A 348 110.70 -45.95 27.01
N ALA A 349 110.48 -44.64 26.80
CA ALA A 349 111.06 -43.57 27.62
C ALA A 349 110.64 -43.68 29.10
N ARG A 350 109.38 -44.07 29.38
CA ARG A 350 108.89 -44.33 30.74
C ARG A 350 109.63 -45.48 31.41
N ARG A 351 109.72 -46.64 30.74
CA ARG A 351 110.43 -47.82 31.28
C ARG A 351 111.91 -47.53 31.54
N TYR A 352 112.56 -46.78 30.66
CA TYR A 352 113.97 -46.40 30.85
C TYR A 352 114.14 -45.45 32.04
N HIS A 353 113.25 -44.45 32.17
CA HIS A 353 113.28 -43.52 33.31
C HIS A 353 113.12 -44.26 34.65
N GLU A 354 112.18 -45.21 34.72
CA GLU A 354 111.95 -46.05 35.90
C GLU A 354 113.16 -46.94 36.22
N LYS A 355 113.80 -47.57 35.22
CA LYS A 355 115.03 -48.35 35.43
C LYS A 355 116.18 -47.51 35.98
N LYS A 356 116.41 -46.31 35.44
CA LYS A 356 117.49 -45.41 35.90
C LYS A 356 117.32 -45.04 37.39
N GLN A 357 116.08 -44.84 37.84
CA GLN A 357 115.77 -44.59 39.25
C GLN A 357 116.06 -45.83 40.12
N TRP A 358 115.71 -47.03 39.63
CA TRP A 358 116.01 -48.29 40.31
C TRP A 358 117.52 -48.56 40.42
N GLU A 359 118.32 -48.29 39.39
CA GLU A 359 119.78 -48.42 39.44
C GLU A 359 120.44 -47.44 40.41
N ALA A 360 119.96 -46.20 40.46
CA ALA A 360 120.40 -45.22 41.45
C ALA A 360 120.09 -45.70 42.88
N LEU A 361 118.92 -46.31 43.09
CA LEU A 361 118.57 -46.93 44.38
C LEU A 361 119.47 -48.11 44.72
N ARG A 362 119.84 -48.95 43.73
CA ARG A 362 120.80 -50.05 43.89
C ARG A 362 122.17 -49.59 44.38
N GLN A 363 122.72 -48.57 43.72
CA GLN A 363 124.03 -48.00 44.08
C GLN A 363 124.01 -47.41 45.48
N ARG A 364 122.93 -46.68 45.82
CA ARG A 364 122.74 -46.11 47.17
C ARG A 364 122.69 -47.21 48.24
N LEU A 365 121.93 -48.29 47.99
CA LEU A 365 121.85 -49.44 48.90
C LEU A 365 123.19 -50.15 49.09
N ALA A 366 123.98 -50.32 48.02
CA ALA A 366 125.29 -50.95 48.10
C ALA A 366 126.23 -50.15 49.03
N GLY A 367 126.28 -48.82 48.87
CA GLY A 367 127.09 -47.96 49.74
C GLY A 367 126.63 -47.97 51.21
N LEU A 368 125.33 -48.02 51.46
CA LEU A 368 124.79 -48.11 52.81
C LEU A 368 125.11 -49.45 53.50
N LYS A 369 125.07 -50.57 52.75
CA LYS A 369 125.45 -51.89 53.27
C LYS A 369 126.93 -51.97 53.64
N GLU A 370 127.78 -51.35 52.85
CA GLU A 370 129.22 -51.29 53.13
C GLU A 370 129.51 -50.50 54.42
N LEU A 371 128.85 -49.36 54.61
CA LEU A 371 128.94 -48.58 55.84
C LEU A 371 128.40 -49.33 57.07
N ASP A 372 127.28 -50.08 56.94
CA ASP A 372 126.74 -50.91 58.04
C ASP A 372 127.67 -52.07 58.39
N ALA A 373 128.27 -52.73 57.40
CA ALA A 373 129.25 -53.79 57.60
C ALA A 373 130.52 -53.27 58.30
N GLU A 374 131.03 -52.10 57.89
CA GLU A 374 132.20 -51.46 58.49
C GLU A 374 131.92 -51.05 59.95
N LEU A 375 130.73 -50.52 60.24
CA LEU A 375 130.31 -50.22 61.60
C LEU A 375 130.28 -51.49 62.47
N LYS A 376 129.70 -52.58 61.98
CA LYS A 376 129.67 -53.87 62.69
C LYS A 376 131.08 -54.40 62.98
N ARG A 377 131.99 -54.28 62.01
CA ARG A 377 133.39 -54.70 62.15
C ARG A 377 134.15 -53.88 63.20
N ARG A 378 134.01 -52.55 63.18
CA ARG A 378 134.67 -51.69 64.19
C ARG A 378 134.13 -51.93 65.59
N ARG A 379 132.83 -52.19 65.71
CA ARG A 379 132.20 -52.55 67.01
C ARG A 379 132.76 -53.86 67.56
N SER A 380 132.99 -54.87 66.72
CA SER A 380 133.58 -56.12 67.19
C SER A 380 135.03 -55.93 67.63
N GLN A 381 135.82 -55.14 66.90
CA GLN A 381 137.21 -54.82 67.28
C GLN A 381 137.28 -54.09 68.63
N LEU A 382 136.39 -53.12 68.88
CA LEU A 382 136.33 -52.45 70.18
C LEU A 382 135.93 -53.42 71.31
N ALA A 383 135.02 -54.36 71.05
CA ALA A 383 134.57 -55.32 72.06
C ALA A 383 135.66 -56.32 72.47
N GLU A 384 136.61 -56.61 71.59
CA GLU A 384 137.75 -57.50 71.87
C GLU A 384 138.92 -56.79 72.57
N ALA A 385 138.96 -55.45 72.55
CA ALA A 385 140.06 -54.69 73.13
C ALA A 385 139.94 -54.60 74.67
N PRO A 386 140.97 -55.00 75.43
CA PRO A 386 140.94 -54.93 76.89
C PRO A 386 140.98 -53.47 77.36
N GLU A 387 140.07 -53.11 78.28
CA GLU A 387 140.01 -51.79 78.90
C GLU A 387 140.91 -51.76 80.14
N VAL A 388 141.90 -50.87 80.15
CA VAL A 388 142.71 -50.60 81.34
C VAL A 388 141.92 -49.64 82.23
N GLY A 389 141.73 -50.02 83.49
CA GLY A 389 140.98 -49.22 84.48
C GLY A 389 141.68 -47.90 84.84
N ASP A 390 142.18 -47.77 86.07
CA ASP A 390 142.75 -46.51 86.55
C ASP A 390 144.23 -46.36 86.17
N LEU A 391 144.48 -46.02 84.90
CA LEU A 391 145.82 -45.70 84.40
C LEU A 391 146.49 -44.57 85.18
N ARG A 392 145.70 -43.65 85.76
CA ARG A 392 146.20 -42.50 86.50
C ARG A 392 146.76 -42.91 87.86
N ALA A 393 146.12 -43.85 88.53
CA ALA A 393 146.63 -44.45 89.77
C ALA A 393 147.96 -45.20 89.55
N LEU A 394 148.11 -45.87 88.41
CA LEU A 394 149.36 -46.55 88.00
C LEU A 394 150.53 -45.59 87.82
N GLU A 395 150.31 -44.46 87.12
CA GLU A 395 151.34 -43.42 86.93
C GLU A 395 151.75 -42.76 88.25
N GLN A 396 150.80 -42.52 89.15
CA GLN A 396 151.06 -41.96 90.48
C GLN A 396 151.92 -42.91 91.32
N ALA A 397 151.56 -44.19 91.37
CA ALA A 397 152.33 -45.19 92.13
C ALA A 397 153.78 -45.32 91.63
N THR A 398 154.01 -45.23 90.32
CA THR A 398 155.36 -45.25 89.74
C THR A 398 156.18 -44.04 90.16
N THR A 399 155.53 -42.87 90.19
CA THR A 399 156.17 -41.63 90.64
C THR A 399 156.53 -41.71 92.13
N GLU A 400 155.64 -42.25 92.95
CA GLU A 400 155.84 -42.45 94.40
C GLU A 400 157.06 -43.35 94.68
N VAL A 401 157.21 -44.47 93.96
CA VAL A 401 158.40 -45.36 94.07
C VAL A 401 159.67 -44.55 93.81
N THR A 402 159.69 -43.80 92.71
CA THR A 402 160.86 -43.02 92.29
C THR A 402 161.24 -41.94 93.32
N VAL A 403 160.25 -41.35 94.01
CA VAL A 403 160.47 -40.34 95.06
C VAL A 403 161.06 -40.97 96.32
N GLN A 404 160.51 -42.09 96.78
CA GLN A 404 160.97 -42.75 98.03
C GLN A 404 162.37 -43.33 97.90
N GLU A 405 162.77 -43.79 96.71
CA GLU A 405 164.15 -44.23 96.43
C GLU A 405 165.18 -43.10 96.64
N ARG A 406 164.82 -41.86 96.29
CA ARG A 406 165.71 -40.70 96.48
C ARG A 406 165.81 -40.27 97.94
N VAL A 407 164.71 -40.36 98.70
CA VAL A 407 164.68 -40.01 100.13
C VAL A 407 165.57 -40.95 100.94
N HIS A 408 165.53 -42.26 100.67
CA HIS A 408 166.36 -43.25 101.35
C HIS A 408 167.86 -42.98 101.20
N ALA A 409 168.30 -42.54 100.02
CA ALA A 409 169.72 -42.28 99.76
C ALA A 409 170.30 -41.09 100.55
N ALA A 410 169.46 -40.17 101.06
CA ALA A 410 169.90 -38.91 101.64
C ALA A 410 170.13 -38.92 103.17
N ALA A 411 169.76 -39.99 103.90
CA ALA A 411 169.63 -39.99 105.36
C ALA A 411 170.82 -40.57 106.19
N THR A 412 172.05 -40.69 105.65
CA THR A 412 173.21 -41.35 106.32
C THR A 412 174.25 -40.37 106.93
N ALA A 413 174.73 -40.62 108.18
CA ALA A 413 175.55 -39.68 109.01
C ALA A 413 177.11 -39.80 108.93
N LYS A 414 177.86 -38.72 109.21
CA LYS A 414 179.36 -38.59 109.15
C LYS A 414 179.92 -37.76 110.33
N LEU A 415 181.11 -38.09 110.88
CA LEU A 415 181.78 -37.40 112.02
C LEU A 415 183.16 -36.82 111.62
N VAL A 416 183.58 -35.68 112.20
CA VAL A 416 184.79 -34.91 111.82
C VAL A 416 185.62 -34.56 113.08
N PHE A 417 186.96 -34.66 113.02
CA PHE A 417 187.90 -34.45 114.16
C PHE A 417 188.88 -33.27 113.94
N SER A 418 189.12 -32.40 114.93
CA SER A 418 190.10 -31.28 114.89
C SER A 418 190.81 -31.04 116.25
N GLY A 419 192.12 -30.72 116.28
CA GLY A 419 192.91 -30.39 117.51
C GLY A 419 194.31 -31.05 117.64
N GLU A 420 195.10 -30.73 118.68
CA GLU A 420 196.44 -31.33 118.98
C GLU A 420 196.33 -32.43 120.09
N GLY A 421 196.55 -33.71 119.73
CA GLY A 421 196.54 -34.86 120.67
C GLY A 421 196.45 -36.25 120.00
N ALA A 422 196.62 -37.34 120.78
CA ALA A 422 196.51 -38.74 120.35
C ALA A 422 195.18 -39.38 120.77
N PHE A 423 194.62 -40.27 119.91
CA PHE A 423 193.35 -40.97 120.14
C PHE A 423 193.34 -42.35 119.47
N VAL A 424 192.41 -43.21 119.87
CA VAL A 424 192.30 -44.58 119.37
C VAL A 424 190.90 -44.85 118.82
N VAL A 425 190.81 -45.47 117.64
CA VAL A 425 189.52 -45.86 117.03
C VAL A 425 189.53 -47.36 116.80
N ASP A 426 188.57 -48.07 117.40
CA ASP A 426 188.48 -49.54 117.41
C ASP A 426 189.83 -50.26 117.70
N GLY A 427 190.72 -49.63 118.49
CA GLY A 427 192.01 -50.19 118.91
C GLY A 427 193.28 -49.70 118.18
N GLU A 428 193.20 -48.88 117.12
CA GLU A 428 194.38 -48.31 116.43
C GLU A 428 194.77 -46.93 116.97
N GLU A 429 196.05 -46.73 117.32
CA GLU A 429 196.56 -45.42 117.77
C GLU A 429 196.68 -44.45 116.60
N ARG A 430 195.95 -43.34 116.70
CA ARG A 430 196.02 -42.19 115.81
C ARG A 430 196.48 -40.98 116.58
N THR A 431 196.94 -40.02 115.82
CA THR A 431 197.29 -38.70 116.30
C THR A 431 196.61 -37.72 115.38
N VAL A 432 195.88 -36.76 115.95
CA VAL A 432 195.45 -35.60 115.18
C VAL A 432 196.70 -34.72 115.05
N PRO A 433 197.18 -34.46 113.83
CA PRO A 433 198.39 -33.68 113.65
C PRO A 433 198.19 -32.19 113.98
N SER A 434 199.23 -31.57 114.54
CA SER A 434 199.45 -30.11 114.68
C SER A 434 199.58 -29.37 113.32
N ALA A 435 199.11 -28.12 113.25
CA ALA A 435 199.30 -27.02 112.25
C ALA A 435 199.28 -27.34 110.72
N ASP A 436 198.42 -26.64 109.97
CA ASP A 436 198.23 -26.65 108.50
C ASP A 436 197.44 -27.80 107.84
N ALA A 437 196.97 -28.84 108.54
CA ALA A 437 196.36 -29.99 107.86
C ALA A 437 194.98 -30.42 108.42
N SER A 438 194.15 -30.86 107.48
CA SER A 438 192.70 -31.11 107.53
C SER A 438 192.21 -32.03 108.64
N ASP A 439 191.04 -31.68 109.16
CA ASP A 439 190.19 -32.54 109.95
C ASP A 439 190.06 -33.96 109.34
N ASP A 440 190.13 -34.99 110.18
CA ASP A 440 189.91 -36.38 109.76
C ASP A 440 188.41 -36.70 109.82
N THR A 441 187.82 -37.29 108.77
CA THR A 441 186.37 -37.52 108.67
C THR A 441 186.05 -39.02 108.60
N VAL A 442 185.20 -39.51 109.50
CA VAL A 442 184.82 -40.94 109.62
C VAL A 442 183.30 -41.10 109.48
N GLN A 443 182.85 -41.94 108.54
CA GLN A 443 181.43 -42.32 108.39
C GLN A 443 180.95 -43.15 109.57
N LEU A 444 179.84 -42.75 110.17
CA LEU A 444 179.32 -43.39 111.36
C LEU A 444 178.47 -44.61 110.99
N ARG A 445 178.87 -45.76 111.52
CA ARG A 445 178.13 -47.02 111.48
C ARG A 445 177.93 -47.50 112.90
N ASP A 446 176.79 -48.12 113.12
CA ASP A 446 176.43 -48.69 114.41
C ASP A 446 177.56 -49.58 114.98
N GLY A 447 177.92 -49.39 116.24
CA GLY A 447 178.89 -50.19 116.99
C GLY A 447 180.34 -49.67 117.03
N MET A 448 180.62 -48.47 116.50
CA MET A 448 181.99 -47.94 116.33
C MET A 448 182.54 -47.28 117.61
N ALA A 449 183.77 -47.61 118.07
CA ALA A 449 184.33 -47.17 119.36
C ALA A 449 185.53 -46.20 119.24
N PHE A 450 185.58 -45.20 120.13
CA PHE A 450 186.59 -44.14 120.22
C PHE A 450 187.20 -44.06 121.64
N GLU A 451 188.51 -43.84 121.76
CA GLU A 451 189.27 -43.78 123.02
C GLU A 451 190.20 -42.54 123.08
N PHE A 452 190.20 -41.84 124.21
CA PHE A 452 190.95 -40.60 124.45
C PHE A 452 191.59 -40.61 125.85
N GLY A 453 192.85 -41.04 125.97
CA GLY A 453 193.51 -41.15 127.27
C GLY A 453 192.74 -42.05 128.24
N ALA A 454 192.13 -41.47 129.29
CA ALA A 454 191.31 -42.21 130.27
C ALA A 454 189.82 -42.35 129.89
N LEU A 455 189.37 -41.83 128.75
CA LEU A 455 187.97 -41.82 128.30
C LEU A 455 187.71 -42.81 127.16
N ARG A 456 186.56 -43.50 127.19
CA ARG A 456 186.03 -44.34 126.10
C ARG A 456 184.63 -43.85 125.69
N ALA A 457 184.46 -43.57 124.40
CA ALA A 457 183.23 -43.07 123.77
C ALA A 457 182.83 -43.98 122.60
N THR A 458 181.63 -44.53 122.58
CA THR A 458 181.15 -45.50 121.57
C THR A 458 179.93 -44.96 120.83
N TYR A 459 179.96 -44.94 119.49
CA TYR A 459 178.80 -44.66 118.65
C TYR A 459 177.88 -45.89 118.64
N GLN A 460 176.93 -45.85 119.55
CA GLN A 460 175.70 -46.62 119.53
C GLN A 460 174.58 -45.64 119.20
N ALA A 461 173.74 -45.79 118.18
CA ALA A 461 173.63 -46.79 117.12
C ALA A 461 172.94 -46.05 115.93
N GLY A 462 172.67 -46.61 114.74
CA GLY A 462 171.91 -47.85 114.57
C GLY A 462 170.51 -47.74 115.21
N ALA A 463 169.42 -48.13 114.57
CA ALA A 463 169.19 -48.44 113.19
C ALA A 463 168.01 -47.56 112.77
N GLY A 464 168.23 -46.70 111.77
CA GLY A 464 167.15 -45.98 111.11
C GLY A 464 166.31 -46.98 110.33
N GLU A 465 165.43 -47.72 111.01
CA GLU A 465 164.53 -48.69 110.37
C GLU A 465 163.38 -48.02 109.61
N ALA A 466 163.16 -46.71 109.76
CA ALA A 466 162.03 -46.04 109.12
C ALA A 466 162.17 -45.90 107.58
N SER A 467 163.38 -45.93 107.01
CA SER A 467 163.54 -45.62 105.59
C SER A 467 163.38 -46.83 104.66
N GLU A 468 163.64 -48.04 105.13
CA GLU A 468 163.70 -49.24 104.27
C GLU A 468 162.32 -49.89 104.09
N ASP A 469 161.50 -49.92 105.15
CA ASP A 469 160.10 -50.41 105.12
C ASP A 469 159.19 -49.58 104.19
N THR A 470 159.36 -48.26 104.22
CA THR A 470 158.55 -47.35 103.38
C THR A 470 158.81 -47.58 101.89
N LEU A 471 160.05 -47.89 101.52
CA LEU A 471 160.43 -48.17 100.14
C LEU A 471 159.88 -49.52 99.64
N GLN A 472 159.84 -50.55 100.48
CA GLN A 472 159.20 -51.83 100.14
C GLN A 472 157.69 -51.71 99.93
N HIS A 473 157.00 -50.95 100.80
CA HIS A 473 155.55 -50.79 100.70
C HIS A 473 155.12 -50.13 99.39
N VAL A 474 155.84 -49.10 98.93
CA VAL A 474 155.48 -48.39 97.70
C VAL A 474 155.77 -49.25 96.46
N ARG A 475 156.82 -50.07 96.48
CA ARG A 475 157.09 -51.06 95.42
C ARG A 475 156.02 -52.15 95.35
N ALA A 476 155.58 -52.68 96.50
CA ALA A 476 154.49 -53.64 96.56
C ALA A 476 153.19 -53.05 96.01
N ARG A 477 152.91 -51.78 96.31
CA ARG A 477 151.72 -51.08 95.79
C ARG A 477 151.74 -50.88 94.27
N LEU A 478 152.90 -50.55 93.70
CA LEU A 478 153.03 -50.46 92.24
C LEU A 478 152.81 -51.83 91.58
N ALA A 479 153.35 -52.90 92.16
CA ALA A 479 153.17 -54.26 91.66
C ALA A 479 151.69 -54.70 91.71
N GLU A 480 150.97 -54.42 92.80
CA GLU A 480 149.52 -54.69 92.89
C GLU A 480 148.72 -53.98 91.80
N LEU A 481 149.02 -52.70 91.53
CA LEU A 481 148.28 -51.92 90.54
C LEU A 481 148.57 -52.39 89.11
N LEU A 482 149.80 -52.83 88.84
CA LEU A 482 150.19 -53.43 87.55
C LEU A 482 149.47 -54.75 87.31
N ASP A 483 149.42 -55.61 88.33
CA ASP A 483 148.73 -56.90 88.27
C ASP A 483 147.21 -56.71 88.10
N ALA A 484 146.60 -55.76 88.83
CA ALA A 484 145.18 -55.43 88.67
C ALA A 484 144.82 -54.90 87.27
N ALA A 485 145.75 -54.21 86.61
CA ALA A 485 145.59 -53.76 85.23
C ALA A 485 145.97 -54.82 84.18
N GLY A 486 146.46 -56.00 84.61
CA GLY A 486 146.93 -57.06 83.71
C GLY A 486 148.06 -56.60 82.80
N CYS A 487 148.93 -55.73 83.31
CA CYS A 487 150.04 -55.12 82.56
C CYS A 487 151.34 -55.31 83.34
N GLU A 488 152.43 -55.63 82.65
CA GLU A 488 153.74 -55.81 83.26
C GLU A 488 154.44 -54.46 83.53
N SER A 489 153.96 -53.39 82.87
CA SER A 489 154.48 -52.02 83.03
C SER A 489 153.40 -50.96 82.82
N VAL A 490 153.64 -49.74 83.29
CA VAL A 490 152.74 -48.60 83.05
C VAL A 490 152.71 -48.21 81.58
N GLU A 491 153.82 -48.42 80.86
CA GLU A 491 153.92 -48.22 79.42
C GLU A 491 152.99 -49.16 78.65
N GLU A 492 152.89 -50.44 79.06
CA GLU A 492 151.94 -51.39 78.49
C GLU A 492 150.48 -50.99 78.78
N ALA A 493 150.21 -50.53 80.01
CA ALA A 493 148.90 -50.03 80.41
C ALA A 493 148.47 -48.79 79.60
N ARG A 494 149.40 -47.88 79.31
CA ARG A 494 149.18 -46.74 78.40
C ARG A 494 148.86 -47.21 76.99
N ALA A 495 149.66 -48.12 76.44
CA ALA A 495 149.49 -48.60 75.07
C ALA A 495 148.11 -49.27 74.86
N LYS A 496 147.67 -50.12 75.80
CA LYS A 496 146.35 -50.76 75.75
C LYS A 496 145.20 -49.73 75.86
N ASN A 497 145.30 -48.74 76.75
CA ASN A 497 144.29 -47.70 76.86
C ASN A 497 144.19 -46.81 75.61
N ASP A 498 145.34 -46.43 75.02
CA ASP A 498 145.37 -45.65 73.79
C ASP A 498 144.76 -46.42 72.61
N GLU A 499 145.01 -47.72 72.53
CA GLU A 499 144.39 -48.59 71.52
C GLU A 499 142.87 -48.68 71.71
N TYR A 500 142.40 -48.87 72.95
CA TYR A 500 140.97 -48.88 73.27
C TYR A 500 140.27 -47.56 72.89
N GLN A 501 140.86 -46.40 73.22
CA GLN A 501 140.29 -45.09 72.86
C GLN A 501 140.29 -44.83 71.34
N ARG A 502 141.30 -45.30 70.61
CA ARG A 502 141.34 -45.23 69.14
C ARG A 502 140.24 -46.08 68.50
N LEU A 503 140.03 -47.30 69.00
CA LEU A 503 138.94 -48.16 68.51
C LEU A 503 137.56 -47.57 68.83
N ARG A 504 137.38 -46.98 70.02
CA ARG A 504 136.12 -46.33 70.41
C ARG A 504 135.77 -45.15 69.51
N SER A 505 136.73 -44.26 69.26
CA SER A 505 136.53 -43.13 68.34
C SER A 505 136.26 -43.58 66.90
N SER A 506 136.90 -44.67 66.46
CA SER A 506 136.65 -45.29 65.16
C SER A 506 135.22 -45.81 65.00
N VAL A 507 134.64 -46.41 66.05
CA VAL A 507 133.22 -46.83 66.08
C VAL A 507 132.28 -45.62 66.01
N GLU A 508 132.53 -44.59 66.81
CA GLU A 508 131.69 -43.39 66.82
C GLU A 508 131.69 -42.67 65.46
N GLN A 509 132.83 -42.65 64.77
CA GLN A 509 132.94 -42.10 63.42
C GLN A 509 132.10 -42.91 62.42
N ALA A 510 132.26 -44.24 62.39
CA ALA A 510 131.50 -45.10 61.49
C ALA A 510 129.97 -45.01 61.73
N GLN A 511 129.53 -44.83 62.98
CA GLN A 511 128.10 -44.60 63.28
C GLN A 511 127.58 -43.30 62.67
N ARG A 512 128.37 -42.22 62.68
CA ARG A 512 127.97 -40.92 62.11
C ARG A 512 127.91 -41.00 60.59
N GLU A 513 128.88 -41.66 59.95
CA GLU A 513 128.93 -41.85 58.50
C GLU A 513 127.70 -42.63 58.00
N LEU A 514 127.35 -43.75 58.64
CA LEU A 514 126.14 -44.51 58.30
C LEU A 514 124.85 -43.67 58.48
N LYS A 515 124.73 -42.94 59.59
CA LYS A 515 123.55 -42.11 59.86
C LYS A 515 123.40 -40.96 58.86
N ALA A 516 124.51 -40.32 58.45
CA ALA A 516 124.49 -39.26 57.45
C ALA A 516 124.08 -39.77 56.06
N ALA A 517 124.52 -40.96 55.67
CA ALA A 517 124.18 -41.56 54.39
C ALA A 517 122.71 -42.06 54.33
N LEU A 518 122.17 -42.57 55.46
CA LEU A 518 120.75 -42.96 55.59
C LEU A 518 119.82 -41.73 55.59
N GLY A 519 120.20 -40.65 56.30
CA GLY A 519 119.35 -39.48 56.47
C GLY A 519 118.11 -39.80 57.31
N ALA A 520 116.92 -39.63 56.73
CA ALA A 520 115.64 -39.98 57.34
C ALA A 520 115.15 -41.39 56.95
N ASP A 521 115.83 -42.04 56.00
CA ASP A 521 115.43 -43.35 55.49
C ASP A 521 115.90 -44.47 56.43
N ASP A 522 115.13 -45.56 56.47
CA ASP A 522 115.54 -46.81 57.11
C ASP A 522 116.16 -47.77 56.07
N LEU A 523 117.23 -48.47 56.45
CA LEU A 523 117.93 -49.36 55.53
C LEU A 523 117.02 -50.50 55.03
N GLY A 524 116.19 -51.06 55.91
CA GLY A 524 115.28 -52.15 55.56
C GLY A 524 114.13 -51.69 54.65
N GLU A 525 113.64 -50.46 54.82
CA GLU A 525 112.63 -49.89 53.91
C GLU A 525 113.17 -49.66 52.49
N LEU A 526 114.42 -49.19 52.37
CA LEU A 526 115.07 -49.03 51.07
C LEU A 526 115.29 -50.39 50.38
N GLU A 527 115.68 -51.42 51.14
CA GLU A 527 115.81 -52.79 50.62
C GLU A 527 114.49 -53.36 50.11
N ALA A 528 113.40 -53.17 50.85
CA ALA A 528 112.07 -53.63 50.45
C ALA A 528 111.60 -52.94 49.15
N ARG A 529 111.85 -51.64 49.00
CA ARG A 529 111.52 -50.89 47.77
C ARG A 529 112.34 -51.37 46.56
N TYR A 530 113.62 -51.62 46.74
CA TYR A 530 114.48 -52.17 45.67
C TYR A 530 114.03 -53.58 45.25
N ALA A 531 113.68 -54.44 46.21
CA ALA A 531 113.22 -55.81 45.94
C ALA A 531 111.87 -55.83 45.23
N ALA A 532 110.91 -54.99 45.66
CA ALA A 532 109.58 -54.91 45.02
C ALA A 532 109.64 -54.49 43.54
N GLN A 533 110.69 -53.75 43.15
CA GLN A 533 110.91 -53.30 41.78
C GLN A 533 111.82 -54.23 40.96
N ALA A 534 112.44 -55.24 41.57
CA ALA A 534 113.40 -56.12 40.89
C ALA A 534 112.75 -56.94 39.76
N ASP A 535 111.59 -57.56 40.04
CA ASP A 535 110.85 -58.36 39.05
C ASP A 535 110.28 -57.51 37.89
N SER A 536 110.16 -56.19 38.09
CA SER A 536 109.57 -55.26 37.11
C SER A 536 110.53 -54.90 35.96
N PHE A 537 111.81 -55.24 36.09
CA PHE A 537 112.85 -54.89 35.11
C PHE A 537 113.65 -56.09 34.55
N GLU A 538 113.27 -57.33 34.89
CA GLU A 538 113.91 -58.56 34.37
C GLU A 538 113.92 -58.68 32.83
N GLY A 539 113.03 -57.96 32.13
CA GLY A 539 112.97 -57.88 30.67
C GLY A 539 113.56 -56.61 30.04
N VAL A 540 114.24 -55.74 30.80
CA VAL A 540 114.81 -54.48 30.28
C VAL A 540 116.27 -54.64 29.82
N ALA A 541 116.90 -55.79 30.08
CA ALA A 541 118.23 -56.10 29.55
C ALA A 541 118.24 -56.28 28.02
N GLU A 542 117.16 -56.79 27.41
CA GLU A 542 117.00 -56.87 25.94
C GLU A 542 116.82 -55.49 25.29
N LEU A 543 116.47 -54.47 26.08
CA LEU A 543 116.27 -53.09 25.62
C LEU A 543 117.58 -52.25 25.69
N GLU A 544 118.67 -52.80 26.23
CA GLU A 544 120.01 -52.18 26.28
C GLU A 544 120.89 -52.48 25.06
N GLU A 545 120.71 -53.62 24.40
CA GLU A 545 121.50 -54.00 23.21
C GLU A 545 121.15 -53.19 21.95
N GLN A 546 120.08 -52.38 21.97
CA GLN A 546 119.58 -51.65 20.78
C GLN A 546 120.05 -50.19 20.64
N GLY A 547 120.99 -49.70 21.46
CA GLY A 547 121.84 -48.55 21.11
C GLY A 547 121.21 -47.17 20.85
N GLU A 548 119.92 -46.93 21.16
CA GLU A 548 119.26 -45.62 20.99
C GLU A 548 118.97 -44.89 22.32
N GLN A 549 119.66 -45.30 23.39
CA GLN A 549 119.28 -45.01 24.78
C GLN A 549 119.62 -43.61 25.33
N GLU A 550 119.91 -42.62 24.49
CA GLU A 550 120.36 -41.29 24.97
C GLU A 550 119.64 -40.08 24.36
N ARG A 551 118.61 -40.25 23.54
CA ARG A 551 118.08 -39.15 22.71
C ARG A 551 116.71 -38.57 23.04
N VAL A 552 115.87 -39.20 23.86
CA VAL A 552 114.53 -38.67 24.12
C VAL A 552 114.25 -38.64 25.62
N SER A 553 114.08 -37.44 26.17
CA SER A 553 113.63 -37.29 27.55
C SER A 553 112.16 -37.70 27.66
N LEU A 554 111.72 -38.13 28.84
CA LEU A 554 110.31 -38.44 29.09
C LEU A 554 109.38 -37.29 28.68
N GLY A 555 109.80 -36.04 28.93
CA GLY A 555 109.05 -34.85 28.54
C GLY A 555 108.95 -34.65 27.03
N ASP A 556 110.02 -34.90 26.28
CA ASP A 556 110.00 -34.81 24.81
C ASP A 556 109.09 -35.87 24.19
N ALA A 557 109.06 -37.08 24.76
CA ALA A 557 108.17 -38.15 24.31
C ALA A 557 106.69 -37.85 24.59
N GLU A 558 106.37 -37.20 25.72
CA GLU A 558 104.99 -36.77 26.03
C GLU A 558 104.51 -35.67 25.10
N VAL A 559 105.36 -34.68 24.80
CA VAL A 559 105.04 -33.62 23.82
C VAL A 559 104.84 -34.21 22.42
N ALA A 560 105.68 -35.18 22.01
CA ALA A 560 105.56 -35.83 20.72
C ALA A 560 104.27 -36.65 20.57
N GLU A 561 103.84 -37.37 21.63
CA GLU A 561 102.58 -38.12 21.63
C GLU A 561 101.37 -37.18 21.56
N GLU A 562 101.37 -36.09 22.34
CA GLU A 562 100.32 -35.08 22.32
C GLU A 562 100.20 -34.42 20.94
N ALA A 563 101.33 -34.01 20.35
CA ALA A 563 101.36 -33.41 19.03
C ALA A 563 100.82 -34.36 17.94
N ALA A 564 101.20 -35.64 18.01
CA ALA A 564 100.70 -36.65 17.09
C ALA A 564 99.20 -36.94 17.30
N ARG A 565 98.70 -36.91 18.55
CA ARG A 565 97.27 -37.04 18.86
C ARG A 565 96.47 -35.88 18.30
N VAL A 566 96.96 -34.65 18.48
CA VAL A 566 96.35 -33.44 17.90
C VAL A 566 96.30 -33.55 16.39
N ALA A 567 97.39 -34.02 15.75
CA ALA A 567 97.43 -34.23 14.30
C ALA A 567 96.35 -35.22 13.82
N VAL A 568 96.17 -36.36 14.51
CA VAL A 568 95.09 -37.32 14.19
C VAL A 568 93.73 -36.64 14.30
N THR A 569 93.44 -35.96 15.42
CA THR A 569 92.13 -35.30 15.60
C THR A 569 91.89 -34.15 14.62
N GLY A 570 92.96 -33.48 14.17
CA GLY A 570 92.90 -32.44 13.15
C GLY A 570 92.46 -33.00 11.80
N VAL A 571 93.11 -34.08 11.34
CA VAL A 571 92.76 -34.71 10.06
C VAL A 571 91.38 -35.38 10.13
N GLU A 572 90.99 -35.97 11.27
CA GLU A 572 89.62 -36.52 11.43
C GLU A 572 88.53 -35.46 11.31
N LYS A 573 88.77 -34.24 11.82
CA LYS A 573 87.85 -33.10 11.63
C LYS A 573 87.79 -32.64 10.19
N GLU A 574 88.93 -32.58 9.51
CA GLU A 574 88.98 -32.23 8.08
C GLU A 574 88.28 -33.28 7.19
N LEU A 575 88.33 -34.56 7.56
CA LEU A 575 87.68 -35.66 6.83
C LEU A 575 86.17 -35.76 7.07
N ALA A 576 85.66 -35.24 8.21
CA ALA A 576 84.26 -35.38 8.61
C ALA A 576 83.22 -34.92 7.56
N PRO A 577 83.38 -33.79 6.84
CA PRO A 577 82.45 -33.33 5.82
C PRO A 577 82.33 -34.26 4.59
N TYR A 578 83.32 -35.15 4.39
CA TYR A 578 83.47 -35.99 3.20
C TYR A 578 83.12 -37.46 3.45
N ARG A 579 82.64 -37.81 4.65
CA ARG A 579 82.25 -39.19 5.00
C ARG A 579 80.92 -39.61 4.37
N GLU A 580 80.00 -38.68 4.22
CA GLU A 580 78.72 -38.86 3.53
C GLU A 580 78.81 -38.15 2.18
N SER A 581 79.06 -38.90 1.10
CA SER A 581 79.25 -38.31 -0.23
C SER A 581 77.93 -37.76 -0.79
N SER A 582 77.61 -36.51 -0.45
CA SER A 582 76.39 -35.83 -0.91
C SER A 582 76.40 -35.56 -2.42
N THR A 583 77.59 -35.38 -3.00
CA THR A 583 77.79 -35.06 -4.43
C THR A 583 77.55 -36.28 -5.32
N ALA A 584 77.94 -37.48 -4.88
CA ALA A 584 77.66 -38.72 -5.61
C ALA A 584 76.15 -39.02 -5.70
N ALA A 585 75.40 -38.81 -4.61
CA ALA A 585 73.95 -38.94 -4.62
C ALA A 585 73.27 -37.87 -5.50
N ALA A 586 73.77 -36.64 -5.47
CA ALA A 586 73.30 -35.56 -6.34
C ALA A 586 73.59 -35.84 -7.82
N LEU A 587 74.76 -36.39 -8.13
CA LEU A 587 75.16 -36.80 -9.49
C LEU A 587 74.24 -37.90 -10.03
N ALA A 588 73.99 -38.96 -9.25
CA ALA A 588 73.08 -40.04 -9.65
C ALA A 588 71.66 -39.52 -9.92
N GLY A 589 71.17 -38.60 -9.06
CA GLY A 589 69.89 -37.93 -9.27
C GLY A 589 69.84 -37.03 -10.51
N ALA A 590 70.93 -36.32 -10.82
CA ALA A 590 71.03 -35.51 -12.04
C ALA A 590 71.11 -36.36 -13.30
N GLN A 591 71.82 -37.50 -13.26
CA GLN A 591 71.92 -38.45 -14.37
C GLN A 591 70.55 -39.06 -14.71
N ALA A 592 69.79 -39.52 -13.70
CA ALA A 592 68.44 -40.06 -13.91
C ALA A 592 67.48 -39.01 -14.50
N ARG A 593 67.58 -37.75 -14.08
CA ARG A 593 66.78 -36.65 -14.66
C ARG A 593 67.19 -36.34 -16.09
N HIS A 594 68.49 -36.35 -16.39
CA HIS A 594 68.99 -36.17 -17.75
C HIS A 594 68.50 -37.28 -18.69
N GLU A 595 68.54 -38.54 -18.25
CA GLU A 595 68.03 -39.69 -19.01
C GLU A 595 66.53 -39.54 -19.29
N ALA A 596 65.72 -39.23 -18.27
CA ALA A 596 64.29 -38.99 -18.45
C ALA A 596 63.99 -37.78 -19.37
N ALA A 597 64.80 -36.72 -19.31
CA ALA A 597 64.67 -35.57 -20.21
C ALA A 597 65.02 -35.93 -21.66
N ALA A 598 66.03 -36.79 -21.87
CA ALA A 598 66.41 -37.27 -23.19
C ALA A 598 65.32 -38.17 -23.79
N GLU A 599 64.74 -39.08 -23.00
CA GLU A 599 63.61 -39.90 -23.44
C GLU A 599 62.37 -39.05 -23.81
N HIS A 600 62.07 -38.00 -23.02
CA HIS A 600 60.99 -37.07 -23.35
C HIS A 600 61.26 -36.31 -24.64
N HIS A 601 62.47 -35.79 -24.83
CA HIS A 601 62.89 -35.13 -26.07
C HIS A 601 62.73 -36.06 -27.28
N ASP A 602 63.23 -37.29 -27.20
CA ASP A 602 63.17 -38.24 -28.31
C ASP A 602 61.73 -38.64 -28.67
N SER A 603 60.88 -38.82 -27.65
CA SER A 603 59.45 -39.08 -27.83
C SER A 603 58.71 -37.89 -28.46
N ALA A 604 58.99 -36.68 -27.99
CA ALA A 604 58.41 -35.45 -28.52
C ALA A 604 58.85 -35.18 -29.97
N ASP A 605 60.14 -35.38 -30.29
CA ASP A 605 60.66 -35.21 -31.65
C ASP A 605 60.07 -36.27 -32.58
N ALA A 606 60.01 -37.55 -32.16
CA ALA A 606 59.38 -38.60 -32.95
C ALA A 606 57.89 -38.29 -33.24
N ALA A 607 57.15 -37.75 -32.27
CA ALA A 607 55.77 -37.32 -32.46
C ALA A 607 55.66 -36.15 -33.45
N LEU A 608 56.55 -35.16 -33.37
CA LEU A 608 56.61 -34.03 -34.30
C LEU A 608 56.98 -34.47 -35.73
N GLN A 609 57.98 -35.34 -35.88
CA GLN A 609 58.38 -35.87 -37.19
C GLN A 609 57.25 -36.68 -37.82
N LYS A 610 56.61 -37.57 -37.06
CA LYS A 610 55.45 -38.33 -37.53
C LYS A 610 54.29 -37.42 -37.97
N ALA A 611 54.06 -36.33 -37.24
CA ALA A 611 53.08 -35.33 -37.65
C ALA A 611 53.52 -34.65 -38.97
N ARG A 612 54.81 -34.32 -39.14
CA ARG A 612 55.38 -33.73 -40.37
C ARG A 612 55.33 -34.65 -41.58
N GLU A 613 55.44 -35.96 -41.39
CA GLU A 613 55.24 -36.96 -42.45
C GLU A 613 53.80 -36.97 -42.97
N VAL A 614 52.81 -36.83 -42.07
CA VAL A 614 51.39 -36.75 -42.46
C VAL A 614 51.10 -35.45 -43.21
N ALA A 615 51.60 -34.32 -42.70
CA ALA A 615 51.49 -33.03 -43.37
C ALA A 615 52.65 -32.12 -42.92
N THR A 616 53.37 -31.57 -43.89
CA THR A 616 54.45 -30.60 -43.63
C THR A 616 53.87 -29.29 -43.08
N ASP A 617 54.69 -28.52 -42.36
CA ASP A 617 54.26 -27.23 -41.77
C ASP A 617 53.77 -26.26 -42.88
N ALA A 618 54.46 -26.24 -44.04
CA ALA A 618 54.05 -25.46 -45.21
C ALA A 618 52.70 -25.90 -45.81
N VAL A 619 52.37 -27.20 -45.75
CA VAL A 619 51.06 -27.71 -46.20
C VAL A 619 49.95 -27.26 -45.26
N LEU A 620 50.20 -27.22 -43.94
CA LEU A 620 49.21 -26.73 -42.97
C LEU A 620 48.99 -25.22 -43.12
N ASP A 621 50.06 -24.43 -43.27
CA ASP A 621 49.96 -22.98 -43.51
C ASP A 621 49.24 -22.68 -44.84
N SER A 622 49.53 -23.45 -45.89
CA SER A 622 48.81 -23.34 -47.17
C SER A 622 47.34 -23.73 -47.05
N ALA A 623 46.99 -24.69 -46.19
CA ALA A 623 45.60 -25.08 -45.93
C ALA A 623 44.83 -23.96 -45.21
N VAL A 624 45.45 -23.25 -44.27
CA VAL A 624 44.87 -22.06 -43.64
C VAL A 624 44.62 -20.98 -44.69
N ALA A 625 45.64 -20.63 -45.49
CA ALA A 625 45.49 -19.59 -46.53
C ALA A 625 44.40 -19.93 -47.56
N ALA A 626 44.33 -21.19 -48.00
CA ALA A 626 43.29 -21.65 -48.92
C ALA A 626 41.88 -21.60 -48.29
N ALA A 627 41.75 -21.94 -47.01
CA ALA A 627 40.48 -21.84 -46.29
C ALA A 627 40.06 -20.38 -46.06
N GLU A 628 41.00 -19.46 -45.78
CA GLU A 628 40.72 -18.01 -45.68
C GLU A 628 40.27 -17.40 -47.01
N GLU A 629 40.92 -17.79 -48.11
CA GLU A 629 40.51 -17.35 -49.45
C GLU A 629 39.12 -17.90 -49.81
N LYS A 630 38.87 -19.19 -49.53
CA LYS A 630 37.55 -19.80 -49.72
C LYS A 630 36.48 -19.09 -48.90
N LEU A 631 36.74 -18.82 -47.63
CA LEU A 631 35.83 -18.08 -46.74
C LEU A 631 35.52 -16.67 -47.31
N THR A 632 36.56 -15.94 -47.72
CA THR A 632 36.42 -14.60 -48.28
C THR A 632 35.57 -14.60 -49.55
N ARG A 633 35.81 -15.55 -50.45
CA ARG A 633 35.02 -15.75 -51.66
C ARG A 633 33.56 -16.07 -51.32
N GLN A 634 33.28 -17.00 -50.40
CA GLN A 634 31.91 -17.35 -50.03
C GLN A 634 31.16 -16.18 -49.37
N ARG A 635 31.86 -15.32 -48.61
CA ARG A 635 31.30 -14.07 -48.07
C ARG A 635 30.93 -13.07 -49.16
N GLY A 636 31.79 -12.90 -50.17
CA GLY A 636 31.50 -12.04 -51.33
C GLY A 636 30.25 -12.49 -52.09
N VAL A 637 30.15 -13.79 -52.39
CA VAL A 637 28.99 -14.37 -53.08
C VAL A 637 27.70 -14.21 -52.26
N LEU A 638 27.75 -14.41 -50.93
CA LEU A 638 26.58 -14.21 -50.07
C LEU A 638 26.13 -12.74 -50.04
N ALA A 639 27.06 -11.79 -50.04
CA ALA A 639 26.76 -10.37 -50.06
C ALA A 639 26.08 -9.93 -51.37
N GLU A 640 26.54 -10.45 -52.52
CA GLU A 640 25.91 -10.22 -53.81
C GLU A 640 24.49 -10.81 -53.89
N LEU A 641 24.29 -12.03 -53.39
CA LEU A 641 22.97 -12.69 -53.37
C LEU A 641 21.99 -12.00 -52.42
N SER A 642 22.48 -11.43 -51.32
CA SER A 642 21.66 -10.77 -50.28
C SER A 642 21.36 -9.30 -50.59
N ALA A 643 21.77 -8.78 -51.75
CA ALA A 643 21.48 -7.41 -52.18
C ALA A 643 20.00 -7.22 -52.62
N VAL A 644 19.27 -8.31 -52.85
CA VAL A 644 17.85 -8.28 -53.21
C VAL A 644 17.00 -8.11 -51.95
N ASP A 645 16.20 -7.05 -51.90
CA ASP A 645 15.25 -6.81 -50.82
C ASP A 645 13.99 -7.66 -50.99
N VAL A 646 14.09 -8.90 -50.51
CA VAL A 646 13.02 -9.90 -50.61
C VAL A 646 11.80 -9.54 -49.76
N ASP A 647 12.00 -8.84 -48.63
CA ASP A 647 10.92 -8.44 -47.74
C ASP A 647 9.99 -7.44 -48.43
N THR A 648 10.56 -6.47 -49.16
CA THR A 648 9.79 -5.53 -49.98
C THR A 648 8.99 -6.25 -51.08
N VAL A 649 9.54 -7.27 -51.74
CA VAL A 649 8.83 -8.06 -52.76
C VAL A 649 7.62 -8.78 -52.17
N PHE A 650 7.77 -9.44 -51.02
CA PHE A 650 6.64 -10.10 -50.34
C PHE A 650 5.56 -9.11 -49.89
N ALA A 651 5.96 -7.94 -49.36
CA ALA A 651 5.03 -6.91 -48.92
C ALA A 651 4.21 -6.34 -50.10
N LEU A 652 4.85 -6.10 -51.25
CA LEU A 652 4.17 -5.64 -52.47
C LEU A 652 3.21 -6.69 -53.03
N TYR A 653 3.56 -7.98 -52.98
CA TYR A 653 2.67 -9.07 -53.37
C TYR A 653 1.42 -9.16 -52.49
N GLU A 654 1.58 -9.13 -51.16
CA GLU A 654 0.41 -9.13 -50.25
C GLU A 654 -0.46 -7.88 -50.46
N GLY A 655 0.14 -6.71 -50.74
CA GLY A 655 -0.58 -5.50 -51.11
C GLY A 655 -1.43 -5.67 -52.38
N ALA A 656 -0.84 -6.18 -53.46
CA ALA A 656 -1.54 -6.43 -54.72
C ALA A 656 -2.67 -7.46 -54.56
N LYS A 657 -2.44 -8.51 -53.77
CA LYS A 657 -3.43 -9.55 -53.47
C LYS A 657 -4.61 -9.00 -52.69
N GLU A 658 -4.34 -8.17 -51.68
CA GLU A 658 -5.38 -7.51 -50.89
C GLU A 658 -6.19 -6.55 -51.75
N GLN A 659 -5.56 -5.81 -52.66
CA GLN A 659 -6.25 -4.92 -53.59
C GLN A 659 -7.23 -5.69 -54.50
N VAL A 660 -6.79 -6.80 -55.11
CA VAL A 660 -7.68 -7.65 -55.93
C VAL A 660 -8.84 -8.21 -55.11
N ARG A 661 -8.57 -8.66 -53.87
CA ARG A 661 -9.60 -9.14 -52.95
C ARG A 661 -10.62 -8.05 -52.60
N SER A 662 -10.14 -6.85 -52.27
CA SER A 662 -10.99 -5.70 -51.93
C SER A 662 -11.88 -5.29 -53.09
N LEU A 663 -11.35 -5.28 -54.31
CA LEU A 663 -12.11 -4.95 -55.51
C LEU A 663 -13.18 -6.01 -55.81
N HIS A 664 -12.86 -7.31 -55.70
CA HIS A 664 -13.84 -8.39 -55.82
C HIS A 664 -14.97 -8.29 -54.78
N ASN A 665 -14.63 -8.00 -53.52
CA ASN A 665 -15.62 -7.80 -52.47
C ASN A 665 -16.51 -6.59 -52.78
N THR A 666 -15.92 -5.48 -53.25
CA THR A 666 -16.67 -4.28 -53.64
C THR A 666 -17.68 -4.59 -54.75
N VAL A 667 -17.29 -5.37 -55.76
CA VAL A 667 -18.21 -5.83 -56.82
C VAL A 667 -19.32 -6.72 -56.25
N HIS A 668 -18.98 -7.66 -55.37
CA HIS A 668 -19.96 -8.57 -54.76
C HIS A 668 -20.98 -7.83 -53.89
N ASP A 669 -20.50 -6.93 -53.03
CA ASP A 669 -21.33 -6.15 -52.12
C ASP A 669 -22.23 -5.20 -52.92
N ALA A 670 -21.68 -4.51 -53.92
CA ALA A 670 -22.46 -3.67 -54.81
C ALA A 670 -23.54 -4.46 -55.57
N ASP A 671 -23.26 -5.69 -56.01
CA ASP A 671 -24.27 -6.59 -56.60
C ASP A 671 -25.39 -6.96 -55.61
N GLY A 672 -25.04 -7.19 -54.35
CA GLY A 672 -25.99 -7.46 -53.27
C GLY A 672 -26.91 -6.25 -53.02
N ASP A 673 -26.29 -5.08 -52.83
CA ASP A 673 -26.96 -3.80 -52.64
C ASP A 673 -27.88 -3.46 -53.80
N MET A 674 -27.42 -3.60 -55.04
CA MET A 674 -28.24 -3.36 -56.24
C MET A 674 -29.47 -4.27 -56.28
N ARG A 675 -29.35 -5.56 -55.91
CA ARG A 675 -30.51 -6.47 -55.85
C ARG A 675 -31.50 -6.06 -54.76
N GLU A 676 -31.02 -5.69 -53.58
CA GLU A 676 -31.88 -5.21 -52.49
C GLU A 676 -32.63 -3.94 -52.90
N TYR A 677 -31.89 -2.93 -53.37
CA TYR A 677 -32.46 -1.65 -53.74
C TYR A 677 -33.39 -1.76 -54.95
N SER A 678 -33.06 -2.61 -55.94
CA SER A 678 -33.98 -2.92 -57.05
C SER A 678 -35.30 -3.51 -56.55
N GLY A 679 -35.25 -4.48 -55.63
CA GLY A 679 -36.47 -5.07 -55.05
C GLY A 679 -37.31 -4.04 -54.28
N ARG A 680 -36.66 -3.10 -53.58
CA ARG A 680 -37.36 -2.00 -52.90
C ARG A 680 -37.96 -1.00 -53.89
N ILE A 681 -37.26 -0.65 -54.97
CA ILE A 681 -37.78 0.21 -56.04
C ILE A 681 -39.05 -0.40 -56.65
N GLU A 682 -39.06 -1.70 -56.92
CA GLU A 682 -40.25 -2.41 -57.44
C GLU A 682 -41.44 -2.35 -56.47
N MET A 683 -41.21 -2.56 -55.17
CA MET A 683 -42.26 -2.43 -54.13
C MET A 683 -42.86 -1.02 -54.06
N HIS A 684 -42.07 0.00 -54.37
CA HIS A 684 -42.50 1.40 -54.39
C HIS A 684 -42.98 1.86 -55.79
N SER A 685 -43.21 0.95 -56.73
CA SER A 685 -43.84 1.30 -58.01
C SER A 685 -45.25 1.91 -57.79
N GLY A 686 -45.60 2.90 -58.61
CA GLY A 686 -46.87 3.64 -58.50
C GLY A 686 -46.99 4.57 -57.29
N VAL A 687 -45.92 4.81 -56.51
CA VAL A 687 -45.95 5.80 -55.40
C VAL A 687 -46.19 7.21 -55.93
N ALA A 688 -45.58 7.59 -57.05
CA ALA A 688 -45.81 8.91 -57.67
C ALA A 688 -47.28 9.11 -58.08
N GLU A 689 -47.89 8.10 -58.71
CA GLU A 689 -49.32 8.11 -59.08
C GLU A 689 -50.23 8.18 -57.86
N ARG A 690 -49.86 7.50 -56.76
CA ARG A 690 -50.57 7.59 -55.48
C ARG A 690 -50.48 8.98 -54.87
N LEU A 691 -49.31 9.63 -54.91
CA LEU A 691 -49.14 11.00 -54.43
C LEU A 691 -49.95 11.98 -55.27
N GLU A 692 -49.94 11.84 -56.59
CA GLU A 692 -50.75 12.66 -57.49
C GLU A 692 -52.25 12.50 -57.20
N SER A 693 -52.72 11.27 -57.03
CA SER A 693 -54.11 10.96 -56.66
C SER A 693 -54.48 11.55 -55.29
N ALA A 694 -53.58 11.46 -54.30
CA ALA A 694 -53.81 12.00 -52.96
C ALA A 694 -53.81 13.54 -52.95
N ASN A 695 -52.95 14.18 -53.74
CA ASN A 695 -52.95 15.63 -53.92
C ASN A 695 -54.28 16.10 -54.54
N ALA A 696 -54.77 15.41 -55.58
CA ALA A 696 -56.05 15.74 -56.22
C ALA A 696 -57.23 15.57 -55.25
N GLU A 697 -57.29 14.48 -54.48
CA GLU A 697 -58.35 14.26 -53.48
C GLU A 697 -58.30 15.30 -52.36
N LEU A 698 -57.10 15.70 -51.92
CA LEU A 698 -56.92 16.76 -50.94
C LEU A 698 -57.40 18.13 -51.46
N GLU A 699 -57.09 18.46 -52.71
CA GLU A 699 -57.57 19.68 -53.35
C GLU A 699 -59.10 19.69 -53.41
N ILE A 700 -59.71 18.60 -53.88
CA ILE A 700 -61.18 18.42 -53.90
C ILE A 700 -61.77 18.57 -52.48
N ALA A 701 -61.19 17.91 -51.48
CA ALA A 701 -61.68 17.97 -50.11
C ALA A 701 -61.61 19.41 -49.55
N ARG A 702 -60.55 20.16 -49.85
CA ARG A 702 -60.37 21.56 -49.42
C ARG A 702 -61.38 22.49 -50.09
N GLU A 703 -61.64 22.32 -51.39
CA GLU A 703 -62.67 23.08 -52.09
C GLU A 703 -64.07 22.83 -51.50
N VAL A 704 -64.39 21.55 -51.23
CA VAL A 704 -65.65 21.17 -50.58
C VAL A 704 -65.76 21.80 -49.19
N LEU A 705 -64.71 21.74 -48.37
CA LEU A 705 -64.69 22.37 -47.05
C LEU A 705 -64.93 23.88 -47.14
N ALA A 706 -64.23 24.58 -48.04
CA ALA A 706 -64.41 26.02 -48.23
C ALA A 706 -65.85 26.37 -48.64
N ALA A 707 -66.45 25.57 -49.53
CA ALA A 707 -67.84 25.75 -49.95
C ALA A 707 -68.85 25.48 -48.82
N VAL A 708 -68.62 24.45 -47.99
CA VAL A 708 -69.45 24.13 -46.82
C VAL A 708 -69.31 25.20 -45.74
N GLU A 709 -68.08 25.63 -45.44
CA GLU A 709 -67.79 26.67 -44.46
C GLU A 709 -68.48 27.99 -44.83
N LYS A 710 -68.43 28.38 -46.11
CA LYS A 710 -69.12 29.59 -46.58
C LYS A 710 -70.64 29.51 -46.34
N ARG A 711 -71.27 28.37 -46.63
CA ARG A 711 -72.71 28.14 -46.39
C ARG A 711 -73.03 28.14 -44.89
N ALA A 712 -72.22 27.44 -44.09
CA ALA A 712 -72.33 27.39 -42.64
C ALA A 712 -72.30 28.81 -42.04
N ASN A 713 -71.27 29.59 -42.39
CA ASN A 713 -71.11 30.96 -41.91
C ASN A 713 -72.26 31.87 -42.32
N ALA A 714 -72.78 31.73 -43.55
CA ALA A 714 -73.95 32.48 -43.99
C ALA A 714 -75.22 32.11 -43.19
N ALA A 715 -75.47 30.82 -42.94
CA ALA A 715 -76.59 30.35 -42.15
C ALA A 715 -76.52 30.87 -40.69
N ARG A 716 -75.33 30.86 -40.09
CA ARG A 716 -75.07 31.44 -38.77
C ARG A 716 -75.36 32.93 -38.73
N TYR A 717 -74.80 33.68 -39.68
CA TYR A 717 -74.99 35.13 -39.75
C TYR A 717 -76.46 35.52 -39.88
N LEU A 718 -77.20 34.86 -40.77
CA LEU A 718 -78.64 35.08 -40.97
C LEU A 718 -79.45 34.78 -39.72
N ARG A 719 -79.17 33.65 -39.05
CA ARG A 719 -79.83 33.26 -37.79
C ARG A 719 -79.65 34.30 -36.69
N GLU A 720 -78.41 34.72 -36.46
CA GLU A 720 -78.09 35.70 -35.41
C GLU A 720 -78.80 37.04 -35.65
N HIS A 721 -78.81 37.51 -36.90
CA HIS A 721 -79.50 38.77 -37.25
C HIS A 721 -81.01 38.67 -37.09
N LEU A 722 -81.65 37.60 -37.59
CA LEU A 722 -83.10 37.45 -37.49
C LEU A 722 -83.58 37.35 -36.03
N LEU A 723 -82.89 36.59 -35.18
CA LEU A 723 -83.25 36.48 -33.76
C LEU A 723 -83.13 37.84 -33.05
N THR A 724 -82.04 38.57 -33.30
CA THR A 724 -81.81 39.91 -32.71
C THR A 724 -82.92 40.89 -33.08
N HIS A 725 -83.30 40.95 -34.36
CA HIS A 725 -84.34 41.89 -34.83
C HIS A 725 -85.74 41.49 -34.36
N ARG A 726 -86.06 40.20 -34.31
CA ARG A 726 -87.34 39.70 -33.77
C ARG A 726 -87.50 40.12 -32.31
N ASP A 727 -86.49 39.89 -31.49
CA ASP A 727 -86.56 40.16 -30.06
C ASP A 727 -86.71 41.68 -29.80
N ALA A 728 -86.02 42.52 -30.58
CA ALA A 728 -86.19 43.97 -30.55
C ALA A 728 -87.59 44.44 -30.99
N ALA A 729 -88.21 43.80 -31.99
CA ALA A 729 -89.56 44.13 -32.45
C ALA A 729 -90.62 43.79 -31.39
N ARG A 730 -90.53 42.60 -30.78
CA ARG A 730 -91.43 42.16 -29.69
C ARG A 730 -91.41 43.11 -28.50
N GLN A 731 -90.22 43.56 -28.09
CA GLN A 731 -90.07 44.49 -26.98
C GLN A 731 -90.78 45.83 -27.26
N ARG A 732 -90.72 46.34 -28.50
CA ARG A 732 -91.38 47.59 -28.89
C ARG A 732 -92.91 47.48 -28.85
N TYR A 733 -93.47 46.36 -29.31
CA TYR A 733 -94.91 46.11 -29.29
C TYR A 733 -95.48 46.08 -27.86
N ALA A 734 -94.78 45.42 -26.93
CA ALA A 734 -95.20 45.30 -25.52
C ALA A 734 -95.08 46.61 -24.71
N GLN A 735 -94.28 47.57 -25.19
CA GLN A 735 -93.84 48.74 -24.42
C GLN A 735 -94.98 49.61 -23.85
N PRO A 736 -96.10 49.89 -24.56
CA PRO A 736 -97.18 50.72 -24.01
C PRO A 736 -97.85 50.08 -22.78
N PHE A 737 -98.08 48.76 -22.79
CA PHE A 737 -98.61 48.02 -21.65
C PHE A 737 -97.62 48.00 -20.49
N VAL A 738 -96.36 47.67 -20.75
CA VAL A 738 -95.27 47.69 -19.76
C VAL A 738 -95.18 49.07 -19.08
N THR A 739 -95.24 50.14 -19.86
CA THR A 739 -95.15 51.52 -19.36
C THR A 739 -96.31 51.85 -18.41
N LYS A 740 -97.56 51.49 -18.76
CA LYS A 740 -98.72 51.72 -17.89
C LYS A 740 -98.67 50.87 -16.62
N LEU A 741 -98.33 49.59 -16.74
CA LEU A 741 -98.22 48.67 -15.61
C LEU A 741 -97.12 49.12 -14.63
N ASN A 742 -95.92 49.42 -15.13
CA ASN A 742 -94.82 49.96 -14.34
C ASN A 742 -95.22 51.27 -13.64
N GLY A 743 -95.88 52.19 -14.37
CA GLY A 743 -96.34 53.46 -13.80
C GLY A 743 -97.31 53.31 -12.62
N LEU A 744 -98.24 52.35 -12.69
CA LEU A 744 -99.15 52.03 -11.60
C LEU A 744 -98.43 51.29 -10.45
N ALA A 745 -97.57 50.33 -10.79
CA ALA A 745 -96.83 49.53 -9.82
C ALA A 745 -95.85 50.34 -8.96
N ARG A 746 -95.13 51.31 -9.55
CA ARG A 746 -94.23 52.22 -8.83
C ARG A 746 -94.92 52.93 -7.68
N LYS A 747 -96.21 53.29 -7.84
CA LYS A 747 -96.99 53.96 -6.79
C LYS A 747 -97.31 53.07 -5.60
N VAL A 748 -97.41 51.74 -5.79
CA VAL A 748 -97.79 50.79 -4.74
C VAL A 748 -96.58 50.12 -4.10
N PHE A 749 -95.60 49.70 -4.91
CA PHE A 749 -94.44 48.94 -4.44
C PHE A 749 -93.23 49.81 -4.13
N GLY A 750 -93.22 51.08 -4.56
CA GLY A 750 -92.09 52.00 -4.44
C GLY A 750 -90.89 51.63 -5.32
N GLY A 751 -89.98 52.58 -5.54
CA GLY A 751 -88.73 52.36 -6.29
C GLY A 751 -88.91 52.08 -7.79
N ASP A 752 -87.84 51.65 -8.44
CA ASP A 752 -87.89 51.12 -9.81
C ASP A 752 -88.37 49.66 -9.75
N VAL A 753 -89.60 49.45 -10.21
CA VAL A 753 -90.22 48.13 -10.35
C VAL A 753 -90.39 47.88 -11.84
N ASP A 754 -89.91 46.73 -12.27
CA ASP A 754 -90.07 46.22 -13.63
C ASP A 754 -90.73 44.84 -13.61
N PHE A 755 -91.33 44.46 -14.72
CA PHE A 755 -92.00 43.18 -14.87
C PHE A 755 -91.45 42.43 -16.06
N GLU A 756 -91.23 41.14 -15.87
CA GLU A 756 -91.05 40.21 -16.97
C GLU A 756 -92.42 39.75 -17.45
N LEU A 757 -92.61 39.80 -18.77
CA LEU A 757 -93.85 39.44 -19.42
C LEU A 757 -93.64 38.22 -20.33
N SER A 758 -94.62 37.34 -20.38
CA SER A 758 -94.69 36.28 -21.39
C SER A 758 -94.99 36.87 -22.78
N GLU A 759 -94.93 36.02 -23.81
CA GLU A 759 -95.37 36.38 -25.17
C GLU A 759 -96.84 36.86 -25.22
N GLU A 760 -97.67 36.43 -24.26
CA GLU A 760 -99.09 36.83 -24.13
C GLU A 760 -99.29 38.08 -23.23
N LEU A 761 -98.19 38.77 -22.89
CA LEU A 761 -98.14 39.90 -21.96
C LEU A 761 -98.65 39.58 -20.54
N VAL A 762 -98.54 38.31 -20.12
CA VAL A 762 -98.82 37.90 -18.75
C VAL A 762 -97.60 38.18 -17.89
N VAL A 763 -97.77 38.80 -16.73
CA VAL A 763 -96.67 39.00 -15.77
C VAL A 763 -96.17 37.65 -15.27
N THR A 764 -94.94 37.30 -15.59
CA THR A 764 -94.30 36.05 -15.14
C THR A 764 -93.44 36.28 -13.90
N ALA A 765 -92.77 37.42 -13.82
CA ALA A 765 -91.95 37.80 -12.68
C ALA A 765 -91.98 39.32 -12.45
N ARG A 766 -91.65 39.73 -11.22
CA ARG A 766 -91.46 41.13 -10.84
C ARG A 766 -90.03 41.34 -10.37
N SER A 767 -89.39 42.37 -10.90
CA SER A 767 -88.08 42.85 -10.49
C SER A 767 -88.23 44.11 -9.64
N ARG A 768 -87.64 44.12 -8.45
CA ARG A 768 -87.54 45.33 -7.60
C ARG A 768 -86.17 45.38 -6.94
N ASP A 769 -85.51 46.53 -6.96
CA ASP A 769 -84.19 46.74 -6.34
C ASP A 769 -83.14 45.67 -6.76
N GLY A 770 -83.19 45.24 -8.03
CA GLY A 770 -82.31 44.20 -8.58
C GLY A 770 -82.69 42.75 -8.24
N GLN A 771 -83.81 42.51 -7.54
CA GLN A 771 -84.31 41.18 -7.22
C GLN A 771 -85.52 40.82 -8.07
N THR A 772 -85.36 39.84 -8.95
CA THR A 772 -86.44 39.23 -9.74
C THR A 772 -87.10 38.09 -8.97
N VAL A 773 -88.42 38.15 -8.81
CA VAL A 773 -89.22 37.12 -8.12
C VAL A 773 -90.37 36.69 -9.02
N ASP A 774 -90.49 35.39 -9.27
CA ASP A 774 -91.60 34.79 -10.01
C ASP A 774 -92.95 35.14 -9.37
N LEU A 775 -93.97 35.36 -10.21
CA LEU A 775 -95.33 35.69 -9.79
C LEU A 775 -95.87 34.65 -8.80
N GLY A 776 -95.61 33.36 -9.05
CA GLY A 776 -96.02 32.25 -8.17
C GLY A 776 -95.44 32.33 -6.76
N SER A 777 -94.26 32.93 -6.61
CA SER A 777 -93.52 33.07 -5.34
C SER A 777 -93.86 34.36 -4.58
N LEU A 778 -94.68 35.24 -5.14
CA LEU A 778 -95.13 36.45 -4.46
C LEU A 778 -96.13 36.15 -3.34
N SER A 779 -96.08 36.95 -2.27
CA SER A 779 -97.07 36.90 -1.17
C SER A 779 -98.50 37.13 -1.69
N GLY A 780 -99.51 36.53 -1.04
CA GLY A 780 -100.93 36.71 -1.39
C GLY A 780 -101.34 38.17 -1.61
N GLY A 781 -101.02 39.08 -0.68
CA GLY A 781 -101.32 40.50 -0.84
C GLY A 781 -100.64 41.18 -2.04
N ALA A 782 -99.42 40.75 -2.41
CA ALA A 782 -98.75 41.25 -3.61
C ALA A 782 -99.39 40.70 -4.90
N LYS A 783 -99.86 39.45 -4.89
CA LYS A 783 -100.63 38.88 -6.02
C LYS A 783 -101.96 39.61 -6.20
N GLU A 784 -102.70 39.85 -5.11
CA GLU A 784 -103.95 40.63 -5.12
C GLU A 784 -103.72 42.05 -5.68
N GLN A 785 -102.65 42.73 -5.25
CA GLN A 785 -102.28 44.05 -5.76
C GLN A 785 -101.92 44.00 -7.24
N MET A 786 -101.12 43.02 -7.68
CA MET A 786 -100.76 42.85 -9.09
C MET A 786 -101.98 42.56 -9.96
N ALA A 787 -102.91 41.73 -9.50
CA ALA A 787 -104.15 41.42 -10.22
C ALA A 787 -105.00 42.68 -10.46
N ILE A 788 -105.05 43.60 -9.49
CA ILE A 788 -105.73 44.90 -9.63
C ILE A 788 -104.93 45.84 -10.54
N LEU A 789 -103.60 45.93 -10.37
CA LEU A 789 -102.74 46.79 -11.18
C LEU A 789 -102.78 46.43 -12.67
N THR A 790 -102.77 45.14 -13.00
CA THR A 790 -102.91 44.66 -14.38
C THR A 790 -104.26 45.07 -14.97
N ARG A 791 -105.37 44.92 -14.21
CA ARG A 791 -106.70 45.35 -14.65
C ARG A 791 -106.80 46.86 -14.81
N PHE A 792 -106.18 47.63 -13.92
CA PHE A 792 -106.09 49.09 -14.06
C PHE A 792 -105.21 49.51 -15.24
N ALA A 793 -104.15 48.77 -15.56
CA ALA A 793 -103.33 49.01 -16.74
C ALA A 793 -104.13 48.74 -18.02
N ILE A 794 -104.89 47.62 -18.06
CA ILE A 794 -105.81 47.28 -19.14
C ILE A 794 -106.89 48.36 -19.28
N ALA A 795 -107.64 48.66 -18.22
CA ALA A 795 -108.66 49.71 -18.21
C ALA A 795 -108.10 51.08 -18.65
N GLY A 796 -106.85 51.37 -18.25
CA GLY A 796 -106.15 52.56 -18.66
C GLY A 796 -105.74 52.56 -20.13
N LEU A 797 -105.46 51.41 -20.76
CA LEU A 797 -105.18 51.30 -22.20
C LEU A 797 -106.43 51.56 -23.05
N VAL A 798 -107.59 51.07 -22.61
CA VAL A 798 -108.85 51.10 -23.39
C VAL A 798 -109.85 52.15 -22.87
N GLN A 799 -109.38 53.35 -22.53
CA GLN A 799 -110.20 54.40 -21.91
C GLN A 799 -111.47 54.76 -22.71
N ASP A 800 -111.38 54.78 -24.04
CA ASP A 800 -112.49 55.16 -24.93
C ASP A 800 -113.56 54.05 -25.08
N ASP A 801 -113.17 52.79 -24.90
CA ASP A 801 -114.06 51.61 -24.96
C ASP A 801 -114.36 51.00 -23.58
N GLY A 802 -114.01 51.71 -22.51
CA GLY A 802 -113.96 51.19 -21.14
C GLY A 802 -115.25 50.54 -20.64
N VAL A 803 -115.09 49.46 -19.89
CA VAL A 803 -116.16 48.76 -19.16
C VAL A 803 -115.96 48.94 -17.65
N PRO A 804 -116.97 48.71 -16.81
CA PRO A 804 -116.82 48.85 -15.37
C PRO A 804 -115.76 47.89 -14.83
N VAL A 805 -114.92 48.37 -13.91
CA VAL A 805 -113.99 47.51 -13.18
C VAL A 805 -114.70 47.00 -11.93
N ILE A 806 -114.90 45.69 -11.83
CA ILE A 806 -115.61 45.09 -10.70
C ILE A 806 -114.61 44.32 -9.84
N VAL A 807 -114.61 44.62 -8.54
CA VAL A 807 -113.67 44.07 -7.56
C VAL A 807 -114.47 43.37 -6.46
N ASP A 808 -114.48 42.04 -6.47
CA ASP A 808 -115.16 41.22 -5.45
C ASP A 808 -114.18 40.76 -4.35
N ASP A 809 -114.40 41.28 -3.15
CA ASP A 809 -113.69 41.06 -1.87
C ASP A 809 -112.15 41.00 -1.93
N ALA A 810 -111.53 41.83 -2.77
CA ALA A 810 -110.08 41.92 -2.88
C ALA A 810 -109.41 42.71 -1.73
N LEU A 811 -108.08 42.70 -1.71
CA LEU A 811 -107.19 43.38 -0.74
C LEU A 811 -107.30 42.87 0.70
N GLY A 812 -107.72 41.61 0.89
CA GLY A 812 -107.82 40.99 2.21
C GLY A 812 -106.48 40.75 2.89
N SER A 813 -105.43 40.56 2.10
CA SER A 813 -104.08 40.27 2.60
C SER A 813 -103.13 41.48 2.48
N THR A 814 -103.68 42.69 2.32
CA THR A 814 -102.90 43.92 2.07
C THR A 814 -102.71 44.76 3.34
N ASP A 815 -101.47 45.18 3.61
CA ASP A 815 -101.13 46.01 4.77
C ASP A 815 -101.68 47.44 4.64
N SER A 816 -101.81 48.14 5.77
CA SER A 816 -102.42 49.48 5.84
C SER A 816 -101.70 50.54 5.01
N THR A 817 -100.37 50.45 4.85
CA THR A 817 -99.61 51.40 4.04
C THR A 817 -99.97 51.22 2.57
N ARG A 818 -99.99 49.98 2.11
CA ARG A 818 -100.37 49.65 0.73
C ARG A 818 -101.85 49.88 0.44
N LEU A 819 -102.75 49.66 1.39
CA LEU A 819 -104.16 50.04 1.25
C LEU A 819 -104.31 51.54 0.95
N ASN A 820 -103.51 52.39 1.61
CA ASN A 820 -103.53 53.84 1.35
C ASN A 820 -103.07 54.17 -0.07
N LEU A 821 -102.01 53.52 -0.55
CA LEU A 821 -101.49 53.71 -1.90
C LEU A 821 -102.48 53.18 -2.94
N MET A 822 -103.06 52.01 -2.72
CA MET A 822 -104.12 51.45 -3.57
C MET A 822 -105.31 52.41 -3.64
N ALA A 823 -105.74 53.03 -2.54
CA ALA A 823 -106.82 54.00 -2.56
C ALA A 823 -106.57 55.18 -3.53
N THR A 824 -105.30 55.61 -3.69
CA THR A 824 -104.94 56.63 -4.69
C THR A 824 -105.09 56.13 -6.13
N LEU A 825 -104.83 54.85 -6.39
CA LEU A 825 -105.02 54.23 -7.69
C LEU A 825 -106.49 54.05 -8.03
N PHE A 826 -107.30 53.58 -7.07
CA PHE A 826 -108.75 53.52 -7.20
C PHE A 826 -109.31 54.90 -7.56
N ALA A 827 -108.88 55.97 -6.85
CA ALA A 827 -109.27 57.34 -7.16
C ALA A 827 -108.84 57.80 -8.57
N GLN A 828 -107.65 57.39 -9.03
CA GLN A 828 -107.15 57.76 -10.34
C GLN A 828 -107.95 57.10 -11.47
N VAL A 829 -108.22 55.80 -11.35
CA VAL A 829 -109.03 55.05 -12.34
C VAL A 829 -110.48 55.50 -12.32
N ALA A 830 -111.02 55.79 -11.14
CA ALA A 830 -112.39 56.26 -10.94
C ALA A 830 -112.72 57.60 -11.63
N LYS A 831 -111.72 58.39 -12.06
CA LYS A 831 -111.94 59.60 -12.87
C LYS A 831 -112.53 59.30 -14.25
N HIS A 832 -112.24 58.11 -14.78
CA HIS A 832 -112.54 57.76 -16.17
C HIS A 832 -113.31 56.44 -16.29
N SER A 833 -113.41 55.66 -15.21
CA SER A 833 -114.09 54.37 -15.19
C SER A 833 -115.03 54.26 -13.99
N GLN A 834 -116.10 53.47 -14.17
CA GLN A 834 -116.95 53.04 -13.07
C GLN A 834 -116.27 51.88 -12.35
N VAL A 835 -116.03 52.01 -11.05
CA VAL A 835 -115.40 50.96 -10.23
C VAL A 835 -116.37 50.51 -9.16
N LEU A 836 -116.80 49.25 -9.21
CA LEU A 836 -117.68 48.65 -8.21
C LEU A 836 -116.86 47.72 -7.32
N VAL A 837 -116.85 48.00 -6.03
CA VAL A 837 -116.16 47.22 -5.01
C VAL A 837 -117.20 46.57 -4.12
N LEU A 838 -117.14 45.25 -4.00
CA LEU A 838 -118.00 44.49 -3.11
C LEU A 838 -117.14 43.89 -2.00
N THR A 839 -117.42 44.18 -0.73
CA THR A 839 -116.53 43.71 0.35
C THR A 839 -117.24 43.51 1.68
N CYS A 840 -116.73 42.61 2.51
CA CYS A 840 -117.15 42.50 3.91
C CYS A 840 -116.48 43.51 4.84
N MET A 841 -115.39 44.17 4.40
CA MET A 841 -114.61 45.12 5.19
C MET A 841 -114.52 46.48 4.48
N PRO A 842 -115.54 47.34 4.58
CA PRO A 842 -115.54 48.66 3.93
C PRO A 842 -114.38 49.54 4.38
N GLN A 843 -113.79 49.27 5.55
CA GLN A 843 -112.64 50.00 6.09
C GLN A 843 -111.41 49.90 5.17
N ARG A 844 -111.26 48.82 4.39
CA ARG A 844 -110.13 48.65 3.44
C ARG A 844 -110.09 49.75 2.38
N TYR A 845 -111.25 50.30 2.04
CA TYR A 845 -111.41 51.32 1.01
C TYR A 845 -111.65 52.72 1.60
N ALA A 846 -111.52 52.90 2.94
CA ALA A 846 -111.94 54.11 3.67
C ALA A 846 -111.26 55.40 3.21
N ARG A 847 -110.09 55.27 2.60
CA ARG A 847 -109.32 56.41 2.11
C ARG A 847 -109.56 56.75 0.65
N VAL A 848 -110.48 56.05 -0.02
CA VAL A 848 -110.87 56.41 -1.39
C VAL A 848 -111.74 57.66 -1.32
N PRO A 849 -111.28 58.80 -1.87
CA PRO A 849 -112.03 60.05 -1.83
C PRO A 849 -113.33 59.94 -2.63
N SER A 850 -114.39 60.58 -2.14
CA SER A 850 -115.70 60.68 -2.82
C SER A 850 -116.32 59.32 -3.21
N ARG A 851 -115.99 58.24 -2.49
CA ARG A 851 -116.63 56.94 -2.68
C ARG A 851 -118.11 56.99 -2.25
N VAL A 852 -118.96 56.27 -2.98
CA VAL A 852 -120.34 56.02 -2.57
C VAL A 852 -120.36 54.72 -1.77
N GLU A 853 -120.73 54.78 -0.49
CA GLU A 853 -120.88 53.59 0.36
C GLU A 853 -122.34 53.18 0.44
N LEU A 854 -122.62 51.91 0.15
CA LEU A 854 -123.95 51.33 0.21
C LEU A 854 -123.92 50.11 1.12
N ASP A 855 -124.69 50.15 2.21
CA ASP A 855 -124.92 48.99 3.07
C ASP A 855 -125.91 48.04 2.39
N ILE A 856 -125.48 46.83 2.09
CA ILE A 856 -126.29 45.84 1.39
C ILE A 856 -127.58 45.47 2.15
N GLU A 857 -127.60 45.55 3.49
CA GLU A 857 -128.81 45.29 4.26
C GLU A 857 -129.84 46.42 4.11
N ALA A 858 -129.38 47.68 3.97
CA ALA A 858 -130.26 48.82 3.71
C ALA A 858 -130.82 48.82 2.28
N LEU A 859 -130.21 48.05 1.37
CA LEU A 859 -130.67 47.86 0.00
C LEU A 859 -131.74 46.76 -0.12
N LYS A 860 -131.97 45.96 0.94
CA LYS A 860 -133.01 44.93 0.99
C LYS A 860 -134.33 45.53 1.47
N GLY A 861 -135.41 45.22 0.76
CA GLY A 861 -136.75 45.80 0.96
C GLY A 861 -137.84 44.76 1.07
#